data_AF-A0A969BE85-F1
#
_entry.id   AF-A0A969BE85-F1
#
_cell.length_a   1.000
_cell.length_b   1.000
_cell.length_c   1.000
_cell.angle_alpha   90.00
_cell.angle_beta   90.00
_cell.angle_gamma   90.00
#
_symmetry.space_group_name_H-M   'P 1'
#
loop_
_entity.id
_entity.type
_entity.pdbx_description
1 polymer ?
#
loop_
_entity_poly.entity_id
_entity_poly.type
_entity_poly.pdbx_seq_one_letter_code
_entity_poly.pdbx_strand_id
1 'polypeptide(L)'
;MPAIKINHKQLIKTNYKTIAHFLIGTPASGKSTFAQLLSQLGNYQIISTDDIRKQLYGDAKIQGEWFKIESIAIDRIITELKLGKSIIYDATNFKRCFRMDFLSKVNARLTYSELPQLNWVGWYLQTPLQTCIEWNQKRQRQVGLEIIETMHKLLQESPPISSEGFAVVNKINVTLPQLQLQIKNLIAKIPRQIVNSQNRHGNITLHRYSNFLDFERLMHLISLIVKYPGIGEFHLTKPQLLEKILGYLPEITNSIEEIAAIMAKLRCVVYANQNAISADLEWLTNQGIFNHQLKVKVENYASWEQQPKEFDGCAMVLNRIHSYSDKQVFERLIGTIRFILRYPFLSKIGGSSLKTLTQALAQAGVIYNSDSEYDTIRKDIEKILKPYKILPDFPMRNGYFAGTAIFSKPELIKLFDIIQSQAKVLDNPQALEIYQIFQQRLLQTHIVETTDNIYPVRAIANNSIVDSKYLHSSALGNHLAQLETAIVEGRQLELKRFKGVGRYPGDEEDFFFVYPLQMVFSNFAWYLGYESVSGETFGLLRFERLDRLLLGKPQTQQRTQQEQEKTLKKLQKLLKAGAGMHLGNSSHDQKLFLSGDKQKRMQVCVTVELWFNDKIYSFITEGTKRFAQMKMSPPIQKTTSNLPKSLFSLSKTPDVNFPHRFQAIFPKWTLDDFDLWRWIVGFGGGVKVVAPQQLVDKIRSIGEGIVENYQR
;
A
#
# COMPACT_ATOMS: atom_id res chain seq x y z
N MET A 1 -45.63 -10.91 -2.65
CA MET A 1 -46.36 -9.82 -1.94
C MET A 1 -46.21 -8.54 -2.74
N PRO A 2 -47.28 -7.79 -3.02
CA PRO A 2 -47.20 -6.59 -3.86
C PRO A 2 -46.38 -5.50 -3.16
N ALA A 3 -45.50 -4.86 -3.91
CA ALA A 3 -44.70 -3.74 -3.43
C ALA A 3 -45.63 -2.58 -3.00
N ILE A 4 -45.65 -2.31 -1.70
CA ILE A 4 -46.24 -1.09 -1.16
C ILE A 4 -45.39 0.06 -1.69
N LYS A 5 -45.88 0.78 -2.71
CA LYS A 5 -45.38 2.10 -3.08
C LYS A 5 -45.66 3.02 -1.89
N ILE A 6 -44.70 3.14 -0.97
CA ILE A 6 -44.76 4.14 0.09
C ILE A 6 -44.68 5.50 -0.60
N ASN A 7 -45.80 6.22 -0.56
CA ASN A 7 -45.92 7.56 -1.10
C ASN A 7 -45.11 8.52 -0.20
N HIS A 8 -43.82 8.69 -0.49
CA HIS A 8 -42.88 9.53 0.29
C HIS A 8 -43.34 10.99 0.48
N LYS A 9 -44.32 11.46 -0.29
CA LYS A 9 -44.92 12.79 -0.12
C LYS A 9 -45.76 12.95 1.15
N GLN A 10 -46.15 11.87 1.84
CA GLN A 10 -47.07 11.95 2.98
C GLN A 10 -46.40 11.94 4.37
N LEU A 11 -45.09 11.71 4.47
CA LEU A 11 -44.36 11.68 5.76
C LEU A 11 -43.74 13.03 6.18
N ILE A 12 -43.90 14.11 5.41
CA ILE A 12 -43.22 15.41 5.64
C ILE A 12 -44.22 16.55 5.91
N LYS A 13 -45.16 16.31 6.83
CA LYS A 13 -45.92 17.38 7.50
C LYS A 13 -45.74 17.30 9.01
N THR A 14 -44.50 17.19 9.46
CA THR A 14 -44.15 17.36 10.88
C THR A 14 -44.25 18.85 11.24
N ASN A 15 -44.91 19.15 12.35
CA ASN A 15 -45.25 20.49 12.80
C ASN A 15 -44.02 21.15 13.46
N TYR A 16 -43.06 21.60 12.64
CA TYR A 16 -41.72 22.06 13.03
C TYR A 16 -41.65 23.48 13.67
N LYS A 17 -42.48 23.79 14.67
CA LYS A 17 -42.56 25.16 15.20
C LYS A 17 -41.45 25.54 16.19
N THR A 18 -40.78 24.59 16.84
CA THR A 18 -39.83 24.91 17.92
C THR A 18 -38.42 25.12 17.37
N ILE A 19 -38.02 26.39 17.27
CA ILE A 19 -36.65 26.82 16.98
C ILE A 19 -35.81 26.67 18.25
N ALA A 20 -34.55 26.27 18.12
CA ALA A 20 -33.54 26.34 19.18
C ALA A 20 -32.25 26.96 18.62
N HIS A 21 -31.45 27.58 19.47
CA HIS A 21 -30.28 28.35 19.06
C HIS A 21 -29.00 27.73 19.58
N PHE A 22 -28.00 27.61 18.70
CA PHE A 22 -26.75 26.92 18.98
C PHE A 22 -25.58 27.86 18.69
N LEU A 23 -24.85 28.30 19.71
CA LEU A 23 -23.79 29.29 19.56
C LEU A 23 -22.47 28.62 19.18
N ILE A 24 -21.74 29.21 18.23
CA ILE A 24 -20.50 28.64 17.67
C ILE A 24 -19.47 29.77 17.57
N GLY A 25 -18.34 29.63 18.27
CA GLY A 25 -17.30 30.65 18.23
C GLY A 25 -16.20 30.43 19.26
N THR A 26 -15.05 31.03 19.02
CA THR A 26 -13.87 30.97 19.91
C THR A 26 -14.16 31.55 21.30
N PRO A 27 -13.37 31.22 22.34
CA PRO A 27 -13.41 31.94 23.60
C PRO A 27 -13.29 33.45 23.36
N ALA A 28 -14.02 34.25 24.15
CA ALA A 28 -14.09 35.70 24.02
C ALA A 28 -14.59 36.22 22.64
N SER A 29 -15.30 35.44 21.84
CA SER A 29 -15.94 35.94 20.61
C SER A 29 -17.24 36.73 20.84
N GLY A 30 -17.68 36.89 22.10
CA GLY A 30 -18.94 37.56 22.45
C GLY A 30 -20.19 36.67 22.51
N LYS A 31 -20.04 35.34 22.57
CA LYS A 31 -21.17 34.38 22.63
C LYS A 31 -22.14 34.64 23.77
N SER A 32 -21.66 34.77 25.00
CA SER A 32 -22.55 34.93 26.15
C SER A 32 -23.30 36.28 26.11
N THR A 33 -22.64 37.35 25.63
CA THR A 33 -23.30 38.63 25.35
C THR A 33 -24.38 38.48 24.27
N PHE A 34 -24.06 37.75 23.20
CA PHE A 34 -25.02 37.43 22.14
C PHE A 34 -26.19 36.57 22.65
N ALA A 35 -25.94 35.60 23.52
CA ALA A 35 -26.95 34.75 24.15
C ALA A 35 -27.94 35.59 24.98
N GLN A 36 -27.44 36.53 25.76
CA GLN A 36 -28.26 37.46 26.54
C GLN A 36 -29.15 38.32 25.64
N LEU A 37 -28.58 38.93 24.60
CA LEU A 37 -29.35 39.71 23.62
C LEU A 37 -30.43 38.86 22.95
N LEU A 38 -30.12 37.62 22.58
CA LEU A 38 -31.06 36.70 21.95
C LEU A 38 -32.17 36.28 22.93
N SER A 39 -31.85 36.06 24.20
CA SER A 39 -32.84 35.72 25.24
C SER A 39 -33.87 36.82 25.49
N GLN A 40 -33.53 38.08 25.24
CA GLN A 40 -34.47 39.20 25.36
C GLN A 40 -35.46 39.29 24.19
N LEU A 41 -35.22 38.57 23.09
CA LEU A 41 -36.05 38.63 21.87
C LEU A 41 -37.16 37.57 21.83
N GLY A 42 -37.24 36.69 22.82
CA GLY A 42 -38.26 35.64 22.89
C GLY A 42 -38.18 34.83 24.18
N ASN A 43 -39.05 33.82 24.33
CA ASN A 43 -39.07 32.97 25.51
C ASN A 43 -37.97 31.89 25.44
N TYR A 44 -36.72 32.29 25.65
CA TYR A 44 -35.55 31.43 25.54
C TYR A 44 -34.83 31.23 26.89
N GLN A 45 -34.45 30.00 27.19
CA GLN A 45 -33.56 29.66 28.30
C GLN A 45 -32.11 29.47 27.80
N ILE A 46 -31.17 30.16 28.43
CA ILE A 46 -29.74 29.96 28.17
C ILE A 46 -29.26 28.74 28.96
N ILE A 47 -28.61 27.82 28.26
CA ILE A 47 -27.93 26.66 28.82
C ILE A 47 -26.45 26.79 28.48
N SER A 48 -25.67 27.28 29.45
CA SER A 48 -24.24 27.53 29.33
C SER A 48 -23.43 26.39 29.94
N THR A 49 -22.45 25.88 29.17
CA THR A 49 -21.51 24.88 29.71
C THR A 49 -20.62 25.45 30.82
N ASP A 50 -20.36 26.75 30.82
CA ASP A 50 -19.58 27.40 31.88
C ASP A 50 -20.37 27.51 33.19
N ASP A 51 -21.69 27.74 33.12
CA ASP A 51 -22.55 27.75 34.30
C ASP A 51 -22.66 26.34 34.91
N ILE A 52 -22.73 25.32 34.05
CA ILE A 52 -22.73 23.91 34.50
C ILE A 52 -21.39 23.56 35.16
N ARG A 53 -20.25 23.99 34.59
CA ARG A 53 -18.93 23.79 35.23
C ARG A 53 -18.84 24.47 36.59
N LYS A 54 -19.31 25.72 36.70
CA LYS A 54 -19.33 26.45 37.97
C LYS A 54 -20.17 25.71 39.02
N GLN A 55 -21.31 25.15 38.62
CA GLN A 55 -22.13 24.35 39.54
C GLN A 55 -21.45 23.05 39.97
N LEU A 56 -20.81 22.32 39.04
CA LEU A 56 -20.20 21.04 39.34
C LEU A 56 -18.89 21.15 40.13
N TYR A 57 -18.09 22.18 39.85
CA TYR A 57 -16.71 22.27 40.32
C TYR A 57 -16.40 23.55 41.10
N GLY A 58 -17.39 24.41 41.34
CA GLY A 58 -17.22 25.71 42.01
C GLY A 58 -16.59 26.80 41.13
N ASP A 59 -15.84 26.43 40.08
CA ASP A 59 -15.21 27.35 39.14
C ASP A 59 -15.40 26.87 37.69
N ALA A 60 -15.86 27.77 36.82
CA ALA A 60 -15.98 27.53 35.39
C ALA A 60 -14.63 27.27 34.68
N LYS A 61 -13.49 27.64 35.29
CA LYS A 61 -12.14 27.35 34.79
C LYS A 61 -11.81 25.86 34.77
N ILE A 62 -12.39 25.08 35.68
CA ILE A 62 -12.14 23.64 35.78
C ILE A 62 -12.83 22.97 34.59
N GLN A 63 -12.03 22.34 33.71
CA GLN A 63 -12.57 21.70 32.50
C GLN A 63 -13.46 20.50 32.84
N GLY A 64 -13.10 19.74 33.87
CA GLY A 64 -13.85 18.58 34.36
C GLY A 64 -13.99 17.46 33.33
N GLU A 65 -14.84 16.48 33.66
CA GLU A 65 -15.22 15.43 32.72
C GLU A 65 -16.33 15.92 31.78
N TRP A 66 -16.07 15.91 30.46
CA TRP A 66 -17.01 16.39 29.45
C TRP A 66 -18.36 15.66 29.49
N PHE A 67 -18.36 14.33 29.65
CA PHE A 67 -19.57 13.51 29.63
C PHE A 67 -20.58 13.94 30.73
N LYS A 68 -20.10 14.29 31.92
CA LYS A 68 -20.94 14.80 33.02
C LYS A 68 -21.57 16.15 32.67
N ILE A 69 -20.79 17.08 32.12
CA ILE A 69 -21.27 18.41 31.71
C ILE A 69 -22.30 18.27 30.58
N GLU A 70 -22.02 17.43 29.59
CA GLU A 70 -22.89 17.17 28.46
C GLU A 70 -24.23 16.57 28.89
N SER A 71 -24.22 15.56 29.76
CA SER A 71 -25.46 14.95 30.28
C SER A 71 -26.35 16.00 30.95
N ILE A 72 -25.78 16.83 31.83
CA ILE A 72 -26.54 17.88 32.52
C ILE A 72 -27.08 18.93 31.54
N ALA A 73 -26.30 19.30 30.52
CA ALA A 73 -26.76 20.23 29.50
C ALA A 73 -27.98 19.66 28.74
N ILE A 74 -27.93 18.38 28.35
CA ILE A 74 -29.04 17.69 27.67
C ILE A 74 -30.25 17.59 28.60
N ASP A 75 -30.09 17.22 29.87
CA ASP A 75 -31.19 17.12 30.82
C ASP A 75 -31.89 18.47 31.06
N ARG A 76 -31.12 19.57 31.11
CA ARG A 76 -31.69 20.93 31.17
C ARG A 76 -32.45 21.30 29.90
N ILE A 77 -31.92 20.94 28.73
CA ILE A 77 -32.61 21.15 27.45
C ILE A 77 -33.99 20.51 27.49
N ILE A 78 -34.06 19.22 27.88
CA ILE A 78 -35.32 18.49 27.96
C ILE A 78 -36.27 19.10 28.99
N THR A 79 -35.76 19.47 30.17
CA THR A 79 -36.56 20.08 31.24
C THR A 79 -37.20 21.40 30.80
N GLU A 80 -36.42 22.30 30.20
CA GLU A 80 -36.89 23.63 29.81
C GLU A 80 -37.85 23.57 28.60
N LEU A 81 -37.64 22.60 27.70
CA LEU A 81 -38.59 22.33 26.61
C LEU A 81 -39.95 21.84 27.13
N LYS A 82 -39.96 21.00 28.17
CA LYS A 82 -41.20 20.58 28.84
C LYS A 82 -41.93 21.75 29.50
N LEU A 83 -41.19 22.77 29.94
CA LEU A 83 -41.74 24.02 30.46
C LEU A 83 -42.17 25.01 29.36
N GLY A 84 -42.11 24.61 28.08
CA GLY A 84 -42.54 25.45 26.96
C GLY A 84 -41.56 26.56 26.58
N LYS A 85 -40.34 26.56 27.14
CA LYS A 85 -39.28 27.50 26.74
C LYS A 85 -38.49 26.94 25.55
N SER A 86 -38.05 27.83 24.67
CA SER A 86 -37.04 27.49 23.66
C SER A 86 -35.62 27.62 24.26
N ILE A 87 -34.60 27.15 23.55
CA ILE A 87 -33.25 26.94 24.08
C ILE A 87 -32.22 27.81 23.36
N ILE A 88 -31.28 28.37 24.12
CA ILE A 88 -30.00 28.89 23.63
C ILE A 88 -28.88 28.08 24.27
N TYR A 89 -28.20 27.25 23.48
CA TYR A 89 -27.05 26.49 23.93
C TYR A 89 -25.76 27.30 23.74
N ASP A 90 -25.16 27.73 24.85
CA ASP A 90 -23.91 28.51 24.89
C ASP A 90 -22.71 27.62 25.24
N ALA A 91 -21.92 27.32 24.22
CA ALA A 91 -20.62 26.69 24.34
C ALA A 91 -19.72 27.16 23.19
N THR A 92 -18.44 26.82 23.23
CA THR A 92 -17.49 27.18 22.16
C THR A 92 -17.83 26.50 20.83
N ASN A 93 -18.19 25.21 20.88
CA ASN A 93 -18.65 24.42 19.73
C ASN A 93 -17.72 24.49 18.50
N PHE A 94 -16.40 24.60 18.75
CA PHE A 94 -15.41 24.90 17.74
C PHE A 94 -15.11 23.74 16.78
N LYS A 95 -15.29 22.47 17.20
CA LYS A 95 -15.09 21.28 16.35
C LYS A 95 -16.39 20.75 15.77
N ARG A 96 -16.40 20.40 14.48
CA ARG A 96 -17.54 19.77 13.78
C ARG A 96 -18.04 18.52 14.49
N CYS A 97 -17.14 17.61 14.83
CA CYS A 97 -17.50 16.36 15.48
C CYS A 97 -18.22 16.56 16.83
N PHE A 98 -17.84 17.58 17.61
CA PHE A 98 -18.53 17.92 18.87
C PHE A 98 -19.93 18.45 18.63
N ARG A 99 -20.12 19.27 17.58
CA ARG A 99 -21.45 19.77 17.21
C ARG A 99 -22.38 18.63 16.79
N MET A 100 -21.90 17.76 15.91
CA MET A 100 -22.67 16.62 15.41
C MET A 100 -22.99 15.60 16.51
N ASP A 101 -22.03 15.32 17.40
CA ASP A 101 -22.21 14.41 18.55
C ASP A 101 -23.29 14.94 19.49
N PHE A 102 -23.16 16.20 19.92
CA PHE A 102 -24.13 16.84 20.82
C PHE A 102 -25.54 16.88 20.21
N LEU A 103 -25.67 17.34 18.95
CA LEU A 103 -26.95 17.39 18.26
C LEU A 103 -27.59 16.00 18.12
N SER A 104 -26.78 14.96 17.86
CA SER A 104 -27.29 13.58 17.74
C SER A 104 -27.77 13.05 19.08
N LYS A 105 -27.05 13.30 20.17
CA LYS A 105 -27.45 12.91 21.53
C LYS A 105 -28.71 13.64 22.00
N VAL A 106 -28.82 14.95 21.73
CA VAL A 106 -30.06 15.69 22.03
C VAL A 106 -31.24 15.13 21.25
N ASN A 107 -31.10 14.90 19.94
CA ASN A 107 -32.17 14.35 19.13
C ASN A 107 -32.62 12.96 19.62
N ALA A 108 -31.68 12.10 20.00
CA ALA A 108 -31.98 10.80 20.60
C ALA A 108 -32.75 10.95 21.92
N ARG A 109 -32.34 11.90 22.78
CA ARG A 109 -33.04 12.18 24.04
C ARG A 109 -34.42 12.80 23.85
N LEU A 110 -34.62 13.62 22.82
CA LEU A 110 -35.93 14.15 22.44
C LEU A 110 -36.86 13.03 21.99
N THR A 111 -36.40 12.14 21.12
CA THR A 111 -37.16 10.95 20.68
C THR A 111 -37.54 10.07 21.87
N TYR A 112 -36.59 9.78 22.76
CA TYR A 112 -36.85 8.99 23.97
C TYR A 112 -37.84 9.67 24.93
N SER A 113 -37.83 11.00 24.98
CA SER A 113 -38.73 11.79 25.83
C SER A 113 -40.06 12.16 25.14
N GLU A 114 -40.32 11.61 23.95
CA GLU A 114 -41.50 11.89 23.11
C GLU A 114 -41.72 13.39 22.82
N LEU A 115 -40.61 14.15 22.77
CA LEU A 115 -40.62 15.57 22.45
C LEU A 115 -40.42 15.80 20.94
N PRO A 116 -41.00 16.85 20.36
CA PRO A 116 -40.78 17.19 18.97
C PRO A 116 -39.31 17.53 18.70
N GLN A 117 -38.82 17.14 17.53
CA GLN A 117 -37.47 17.48 17.08
C GLN A 117 -37.33 19.00 16.92
N LEU A 118 -36.14 19.52 17.26
CA LEU A 118 -35.86 20.96 17.23
C LEU A 118 -35.29 21.40 15.88
N ASN A 119 -35.69 22.59 15.45
CA ASN A 119 -34.99 23.30 14.38
C ASN A 119 -33.82 24.09 14.96
N TRP A 120 -32.65 23.46 15.00
CA TRP A 120 -31.44 24.11 15.46
C TRP A 120 -30.94 25.18 14.48
N VAL A 121 -30.78 26.40 14.98
CA VAL A 121 -30.19 27.54 14.28
C VAL A 121 -28.78 27.73 14.80
N GLY A 122 -27.79 27.42 13.97
CA GLY A 122 -26.38 27.64 14.27
C GLY A 122 -26.02 29.11 14.11
N TRP A 123 -25.47 29.74 15.14
CA TRP A 123 -24.94 31.10 15.10
C TRP A 123 -23.42 31.04 15.10
N TYR A 124 -22.81 31.25 13.92
CA TYR A 124 -21.37 31.29 13.75
C TYR A 124 -20.85 32.71 13.98
N LEU A 125 -20.29 32.95 15.17
CA LEU A 125 -19.68 34.22 15.56
C LEU A 125 -18.31 34.37 14.89
N GLN A 126 -18.25 35.24 13.88
CA GLN A 126 -17.05 35.58 13.10
C GLN A 126 -16.41 36.89 13.59
N THR A 127 -16.37 37.07 14.91
CA THR A 127 -15.62 38.16 15.54
C THR A 127 -14.14 38.05 15.15
N PRO A 128 -13.47 39.13 14.74
CA PRO A 128 -12.06 39.09 14.38
C PRO A 128 -11.20 38.47 15.50
N LEU A 129 -10.21 37.65 15.13
CA LEU A 129 -9.35 36.94 16.09
C LEU A 129 -8.66 37.92 17.05
N GLN A 130 -8.14 39.03 16.51
CA GLN A 130 -7.48 40.07 17.30
C GLN A 130 -8.40 40.66 18.37
N THR A 131 -9.66 40.94 18.02
CA THR A 131 -10.67 41.41 18.97
C THR A 131 -10.98 40.36 20.04
N CYS A 132 -11.05 39.08 19.68
CA CYS A 132 -11.23 38.00 20.65
C CYS A 132 -10.05 37.95 21.65
N ILE A 133 -8.82 38.16 21.19
CA ILE A 133 -7.61 38.20 22.03
C ILE A 133 -7.67 39.40 22.99
N GLU A 134 -8.00 40.59 22.49
CA GLU A 134 -8.15 41.82 23.29
C GLU A 134 -9.25 41.68 24.35
N TRP A 135 -10.41 41.13 23.97
CA TRP A 135 -11.49 40.86 24.92
C TRP A 135 -11.13 39.77 25.94
N ASN A 136 -10.33 38.78 25.52
CA ASN A 136 -9.82 37.75 26.41
C ASN A 136 -8.86 38.31 27.48
N GLN A 137 -8.07 39.34 27.15
CA GLN A 137 -7.18 40.00 28.13
C GLN A 137 -7.96 40.80 29.18
N LYS A 138 -9.08 41.42 28.78
CA LYS A 138 -9.91 42.27 29.65
C LYS A 138 -10.86 41.51 30.58
N ARG A 139 -11.04 40.20 30.40
CA ARG A 139 -11.97 39.39 31.20
C ARG A 139 -11.30 38.76 32.43
N GLN A 140 -12.06 38.58 33.51
CA GLN A 140 -11.59 37.96 34.75
C GLN A 140 -11.07 36.51 34.58
N ARG A 141 -11.70 35.73 33.69
CA ARG A 141 -11.25 34.38 33.32
C ARG A 141 -10.53 34.45 32.00
N GLN A 142 -9.22 34.24 31.93
CA GLN A 142 -8.49 34.21 30.67
C GLN A 142 -8.31 32.77 30.15
N VAL A 143 -8.18 32.61 28.84
CA VAL A 143 -7.81 31.34 28.18
C VAL A 143 -6.51 31.62 27.42
N GLY A 144 -5.59 30.66 27.42
CA GLY A 144 -4.30 30.80 26.73
C GLY A 144 -4.48 31.17 25.26
N LEU A 145 -3.61 32.06 24.77
CA LEU A 145 -3.65 32.58 23.41
C LEU A 145 -3.60 31.46 22.37
N GLU A 146 -2.69 30.51 22.53
CA GLU A 146 -2.55 29.33 21.66
C GLU A 146 -3.84 28.50 21.54
N ILE A 147 -4.63 28.43 22.63
CA ILE A 147 -5.92 27.70 22.63
C ILE A 147 -6.94 28.46 21.78
N ILE A 148 -7.01 29.79 21.90
CA ILE A 148 -7.92 30.62 21.10
C ILE A 148 -7.57 30.52 19.62
N GLU A 149 -6.28 30.63 19.28
CA GLU A 149 -5.79 30.49 17.91
C GLU A 149 -6.07 29.10 17.34
N THR A 150 -5.82 28.04 18.12
CA THR A 150 -6.13 26.66 17.72
C THR A 150 -7.62 26.46 17.46
N MET A 151 -8.48 26.93 18.38
CA MET A 151 -9.93 26.86 18.20
C MET A 151 -10.40 27.70 16.99
N HIS A 152 -9.79 28.86 16.74
CA HIS A 152 -10.07 29.69 15.58
C HIS A 152 -9.72 28.96 14.29
N LYS A 153 -8.51 28.40 14.21
CA LYS A 153 -8.03 27.64 13.06
C LYS A 153 -8.95 26.47 12.74
N LEU A 154 -9.33 25.68 13.74
CA LEU A 154 -10.25 24.55 13.57
C LEU A 154 -11.63 24.98 13.04
N LEU A 155 -12.13 26.15 13.45
CA LEU A 155 -13.38 26.71 12.92
C LEU A 155 -13.25 27.22 11.48
N GLN A 156 -12.08 27.71 11.06
CA GLN A 156 -11.82 28.07 9.67
C GLN A 156 -11.67 26.82 8.79
N GLU A 157 -11.02 25.78 9.28
CA GLU A 157 -10.85 24.50 8.57
C GLU A 157 -12.16 23.72 8.45
N SER A 158 -13.03 23.77 9.47
CA SER A 158 -14.31 23.06 9.52
C SER A 158 -15.45 23.99 9.95
N PRO A 159 -15.82 24.97 9.10
CA PRO A 159 -16.90 25.90 9.40
C PRO A 159 -18.23 25.14 9.56
N PRO A 160 -19.14 25.64 10.42
CA PRO A 160 -20.43 25.00 10.60
C PRO A 160 -21.25 25.06 9.32
N ILE A 161 -21.84 23.92 8.95
CA ILE A 161 -22.72 23.77 7.80
C ILE A 161 -24.05 23.16 8.22
N SER A 162 -25.11 23.43 7.44
CA SER A 162 -26.45 22.90 7.74
C SER A 162 -26.47 21.38 7.91
N SER A 163 -25.73 20.64 7.07
CA SER A 163 -25.66 19.17 7.06
C SER A 163 -25.21 18.53 8.38
N GLU A 164 -24.63 19.30 9.30
CA GLU A 164 -24.31 18.81 10.65
C GLU A 164 -25.55 18.55 11.52
N GLY A 165 -26.74 18.96 11.07
CA GLY A 165 -28.01 18.86 11.79
C GLY A 165 -28.68 20.20 12.07
N PHE A 166 -28.15 21.31 11.53
CA PHE A 166 -28.74 22.64 11.66
C PHE A 166 -29.77 22.89 10.56
N ALA A 167 -30.93 23.43 10.95
CA ALA A 167 -31.93 23.92 10.01
C ALA A 167 -31.39 25.11 9.20
N VAL A 168 -30.66 26.02 9.87
CA VAL A 168 -30.01 27.19 9.27
C VAL A 168 -28.71 27.47 10.02
N VAL A 169 -27.66 27.90 9.31
CA VAL A 169 -26.45 28.47 9.91
C VAL A 169 -26.31 29.93 9.49
N ASN A 170 -26.34 30.84 10.46
CA ASN A 170 -26.18 32.27 10.27
C ASN A 170 -24.81 32.73 10.77
N LYS A 171 -24.13 33.52 9.95
CA LYS A 171 -22.87 34.18 10.30
C LYS A 171 -23.15 35.52 10.94
N ILE A 172 -22.48 35.83 12.05
CA ILE A 172 -22.66 37.10 12.75
C ILE A 172 -21.33 37.63 13.24
N ASN A 173 -21.12 38.94 13.09
CA ASN A 173 -20.01 39.64 13.72
C ASN A 173 -20.60 40.61 14.75
N VAL A 174 -20.34 40.35 16.04
CA VAL A 174 -20.91 41.13 17.15
C VAL A 174 -20.25 42.50 17.32
N THR A 175 -19.18 42.81 16.58
CA THR A 175 -18.53 44.13 16.62
C THR A 175 -19.21 45.16 15.71
N LEU A 176 -20.16 44.73 14.88
CA LEU A 176 -20.82 45.62 13.92
C LEU A 176 -21.91 46.47 14.61
N PRO A 177 -22.14 47.72 14.15
CA PRO A 177 -23.21 48.56 14.67
C PRO A 177 -24.60 47.94 14.39
N GLN A 178 -25.61 48.33 15.18
CA GLN A 178 -27.01 47.90 15.01
C GLN A 178 -27.24 46.38 15.11
N LEU A 179 -26.42 45.68 15.91
CA LEU A 179 -26.47 44.22 16.10
C LEU A 179 -27.89 43.70 16.40
N GLN A 180 -28.66 44.38 17.24
CA GLN A 180 -30.02 43.94 17.60
C GLN A 180 -30.98 43.93 16.40
N LEU A 181 -30.89 44.93 15.52
CA LEU A 181 -31.68 44.98 14.28
C LEU A 181 -31.28 43.86 13.32
N GLN A 182 -29.97 43.61 13.20
CA GLN A 182 -29.45 42.51 12.38
C GLN A 182 -29.95 41.14 12.86
N ILE A 183 -29.94 40.89 14.17
CA ILE A 183 -30.46 39.64 14.77
C ILE A 183 -31.94 39.46 14.43
N LYS A 184 -32.77 40.49 14.67
CA LYS A 184 -34.21 40.45 14.35
C LYS A 184 -34.44 40.12 12.87
N ASN A 185 -33.70 40.75 11.98
CA ASN A 185 -33.79 40.51 10.53
C ASN A 185 -33.40 39.09 10.13
N LEU A 186 -32.36 38.52 10.76
CA LEU A 186 -31.94 37.14 10.50
C LEU A 186 -32.99 36.15 11.03
N ILE A 187 -33.53 36.37 12.23
CA ILE A 187 -34.57 35.51 12.82
C ILE A 187 -35.82 35.49 11.94
N ALA A 188 -36.27 36.66 11.45
CA ALA A 188 -37.44 36.77 10.58
C ALA A 188 -37.28 35.98 9.26
N LYS A 189 -36.05 35.76 8.78
CA LYS A 189 -35.75 35.03 7.54
C LYS A 189 -35.67 33.51 7.73
N ILE A 190 -35.53 33.00 8.95
CA ILE A 190 -35.31 31.58 9.24
C ILE A 190 -36.37 30.68 8.59
N PRO A 191 -37.70 30.90 8.74
CA PRO A 191 -38.69 30.00 8.17
C PRO A 191 -38.56 29.85 6.65
N ARG A 192 -38.32 30.97 5.94
CA ARG A 192 -38.09 30.98 4.49
C ARG A 192 -36.80 30.24 4.11
N GLN A 193 -35.73 30.40 4.89
CA GLN A 193 -34.47 29.69 4.65
C GLN A 193 -34.63 28.18 4.80
N ILE A 194 -35.41 27.71 5.78
CA ILE A 194 -35.70 26.28 5.98
C ILE A 194 -36.43 25.72 4.75
N VAL A 195 -37.53 26.37 4.33
CA VAL A 195 -38.31 25.94 3.15
C VAL A 195 -37.44 25.93 1.89
N ASN A 196 -36.67 26.98 1.65
CA ASN A 196 -35.76 27.05 0.51
C ASN A 196 -34.72 25.92 0.54
N SER A 197 -34.23 25.54 1.71
CA SER A 197 -33.30 24.42 1.86
C SER A 197 -33.96 23.08 1.52
N GLN A 198 -35.16 22.85 2.03
CA GLN A 198 -35.93 21.63 1.75
C GLN A 198 -36.22 21.49 0.24
N ASN A 199 -36.61 22.58 -0.41
CA ASN A 199 -36.89 22.59 -1.85
C ASN A 199 -35.65 22.29 -2.70
N ARG A 200 -34.47 22.80 -2.32
CA ARG A 200 -33.20 22.52 -3.03
C ARG A 200 -32.83 21.04 -3.05
N HIS A 201 -33.24 20.28 -2.04
CA HIS A 201 -32.96 18.85 -1.91
C HIS A 201 -34.16 17.96 -2.28
N GLY A 202 -35.21 18.53 -2.90
CA GLY A 202 -36.42 17.77 -3.25
C GLY A 202 -36.24 16.74 -4.36
N ASN A 203 -35.22 16.90 -5.21
CA ASN A 203 -34.97 16.08 -6.40
C ASN A 203 -33.57 15.44 -6.39
N ILE A 204 -33.19 14.77 -5.31
CA ILE A 204 -31.94 13.99 -5.25
C ILE A 204 -32.23 12.52 -5.01
N THR A 205 -31.39 11.64 -5.56
CA THR A 205 -31.46 10.20 -5.29
C THR A 205 -30.59 9.88 -4.08
N LEU A 206 -31.20 9.57 -2.95
CA LEU A 206 -30.48 9.27 -1.71
C LEU A 206 -29.80 7.90 -1.75
N HIS A 207 -28.78 7.74 -0.91
CA HIS A 207 -27.99 6.52 -0.72
C HIS A 207 -27.59 6.39 0.76
N ARG A 208 -26.93 5.28 1.11
CA ARG A 208 -26.52 4.95 2.49
C ARG A 208 -25.74 6.06 3.20
N TYR A 209 -24.89 6.77 2.47
CA TYR A 209 -24.03 7.83 3.00
C TYR A 209 -24.62 9.24 2.81
N SER A 210 -25.92 9.37 2.49
CA SER A 210 -26.54 10.70 2.38
C SER A 210 -26.67 11.42 3.73
N ASN A 211 -26.62 10.67 4.84
CA ASN A 211 -26.48 11.26 6.17
C ASN A 211 -25.02 11.68 6.37
N PHE A 212 -24.82 12.96 6.68
CA PHE A 212 -23.49 13.54 6.76
C PHE A 212 -22.56 12.87 7.81
N LEU A 213 -23.11 12.30 8.88
CA LEU A 213 -22.30 11.56 9.86
C LEU A 213 -21.69 10.30 9.24
N ASP A 214 -22.46 9.57 8.44
CA ASP A 214 -22.01 8.38 7.74
C ASP A 214 -20.99 8.73 6.66
N PHE A 215 -21.23 9.82 5.92
CA PHE A 215 -20.27 10.33 4.95
C PHE A 215 -18.92 10.71 5.58
N GLU A 216 -18.92 11.47 6.67
CA GLU A 216 -17.70 11.88 7.38
C GLU A 216 -16.93 10.67 7.91
N ARG A 217 -17.64 9.69 8.50
CA ARG A 217 -17.04 8.45 8.98
C ARG A 217 -16.37 7.69 7.84
N LEU A 218 -17.04 7.52 6.70
CA LEU A 218 -16.49 6.86 5.52
C LEU A 218 -15.22 7.56 5.01
N MET A 219 -15.25 8.88 4.87
CA MET A 219 -14.09 9.65 4.39
C MET A 219 -12.90 9.57 5.36
N HIS A 220 -13.18 9.62 6.68
CA HIS A 220 -12.16 9.41 7.70
C HIS A 220 -11.61 7.98 7.71
N LEU A 221 -12.44 6.98 7.47
CA LEU A 221 -12.03 5.59 7.39
C LEU A 221 -11.09 5.36 6.19
N ILE A 222 -11.46 5.85 5.00
CA ILE A 222 -10.59 5.83 3.82
C ILE A 222 -9.26 6.55 4.13
N SER A 223 -9.31 7.74 4.72
CA SER A 223 -8.12 8.51 5.13
C SER A 223 -7.20 7.71 6.05
N LEU A 224 -7.75 7.03 7.07
CA LEU A 224 -6.96 6.22 8.00
C LEU A 224 -6.32 5.01 7.31
N ILE A 225 -7.06 4.31 6.45
CA ILE A 225 -6.54 3.14 5.74
C ILE A 225 -5.43 3.55 4.76
N VAL A 226 -5.60 4.67 4.06
CA VAL A 226 -4.59 5.24 3.16
C VAL A 226 -3.34 5.67 3.92
N LYS A 227 -3.51 6.25 5.12
CA LYS A 227 -2.39 6.73 5.95
C LYS A 227 -1.67 5.60 6.69
N TYR A 228 -2.40 4.56 7.10
CA TYR A 228 -1.92 3.45 7.92
C TYR A 228 -2.22 2.10 7.25
N PRO A 229 -1.44 1.69 6.24
CA PRO A 229 -1.60 0.38 5.61
C PRO A 229 -1.48 -0.75 6.63
N GLY A 230 -2.47 -1.66 6.63
CA GLY A 230 -2.59 -2.75 7.60
C GLY A 230 -3.30 -2.37 8.91
N ILE A 231 -3.92 -1.19 8.98
CA ILE A 231 -4.79 -0.83 10.12
C ILE A 231 -5.86 -1.90 10.34
N GLY A 232 -6.09 -2.27 11.60
CA GLY A 232 -6.87 -3.44 12.00
C GLY A 232 -5.98 -4.61 12.44
N GLU A 233 -4.73 -4.68 11.98
CA GLU A 233 -3.81 -5.79 12.31
C GLU A 233 -2.57 -5.30 13.08
N PHE A 234 -2.56 -4.04 13.56
CA PHE A 234 -1.40 -3.51 14.29
C PHE A 234 -1.22 -4.15 15.65
N HIS A 235 -2.29 -4.58 16.31
CA HIS A 235 -2.21 -5.33 17.56
C HIS A 235 -1.41 -6.64 17.39
N LEU A 236 -1.42 -7.26 16.20
CA LEU A 236 -0.62 -8.44 15.88
C LEU A 236 0.76 -8.10 15.31
N THR A 237 0.82 -7.12 14.40
CA THR A 237 2.01 -6.90 13.55
C THR A 237 2.88 -5.74 13.99
N LYS A 238 2.30 -4.71 14.63
CA LYS A 238 2.93 -3.42 14.95
C LYS A 238 2.46 -2.84 16.31
N PRO A 239 2.56 -3.58 17.43
CA PRO A 239 1.99 -3.16 18.72
C PRO A 239 2.58 -1.84 19.25
N GLN A 240 3.88 -1.60 19.03
CA GLN A 240 4.54 -0.33 19.40
C GLN A 240 3.99 0.88 18.64
N LEU A 241 3.60 0.70 17.38
CA LEU A 241 2.98 1.77 16.59
C LEU A 241 1.57 2.07 17.11
N LEU A 242 0.81 1.02 17.45
CA LEU A 242 -0.53 1.14 18.01
C LEU A 242 -0.50 1.89 19.35
N GLU A 243 0.41 1.52 20.25
CA GLU A 243 0.63 2.21 21.52
C GLU A 243 0.97 3.70 21.29
N LYS A 244 1.87 3.99 20.35
CA LYS A 244 2.22 5.37 19.99
C LYS A 244 1.04 6.19 19.48
N ILE A 245 0.13 5.58 18.71
CA ILE A 245 -1.05 6.26 18.17
C ILE A 245 -2.07 6.55 19.28
N LEU A 246 -2.34 5.56 20.14
CA LEU A 246 -3.37 5.67 21.18
C LEU A 246 -2.88 6.45 22.41
N GLY A 247 -1.57 6.40 22.69
CA GLY A 247 -0.93 7.00 23.86
C GLY A 247 -1.07 6.16 25.15
N TYR A 248 -1.46 4.90 25.02
CA TYR A 248 -1.57 3.91 26.10
C TYR A 248 -1.43 2.52 25.48
N LEU A 249 -1.15 1.51 26.31
CA LEU A 249 -1.10 0.11 25.88
C LEU A 249 -2.53 -0.48 25.84
N PRO A 250 -3.09 -0.75 24.65
CA PRO A 250 -4.46 -1.24 24.56
C PRO A 250 -4.56 -2.76 24.72
N GLU A 251 -5.60 -3.25 25.39
CA GLU A 251 -5.96 -4.69 25.45
C GLU A 251 -6.89 -5.08 24.29
N ILE A 252 -6.53 -4.69 23.06
CA ILE A 252 -7.37 -4.91 21.87
C ILE A 252 -7.12 -6.29 21.27
N THR A 253 -8.20 -7.04 21.02
CA THR A 253 -8.12 -8.43 20.53
C THR A 253 -8.69 -8.63 19.12
N ASN A 254 -9.32 -7.61 18.53
CA ASN A 254 -9.92 -7.71 17.20
C ASN A 254 -9.73 -6.44 16.36
N SER A 255 -9.78 -6.62 15.03
CA SER A 255 -9.45 -5.58 14.07
C SER A 255 -10.42 -4.39 14.07
N ILE A 256 -11.71 -4.61 14.34
CA ILE A 256 -12.72 -3.54 14.35
C ILE A 256 -12.54 -2.64 15.57
N GLU A 257 -12.27 -3.23 16.73
CA GLU A 257 -11.98 -2.49 17.96
C GLU A 257 -10.70 -1.65 17.81
N GLU A 258 -9.66 -2.18 17.16
CA GLU A 258 -8.46 -1.42 16.81
C GLU A 258 -8.79 -0.18 15.97
N ILE A 259 -9.51 -0.38 14.86
CA ILE A 259 -9.88 0.72 13.95
C ILE A 259 -10.76 1.74 14.67
N ALA A 260 -11.72 1.29 15.49
CA ALA A 260 -12.59 2.17 16.26
C ALA A 260 -11.80 2.98 17.30
N ALA A 261 -10.86 2.37 18.03
CA ALA A 261 -10.00 3.07 18.99
C ALA A 261 -9.14 4.13 18.30
N ILE A 262 -8.52 3.80 17.16
CA ILE A 262 -7.74 4.74 16.36
C ILE A 262 -8.63 5.87 15.81
N MET A 263 -9.83 5.55 15.31
CA MET A 263 -10.81 6.54 14.82
C MET A 263 -11.22 7.50 15.94
N ALA A 264 -11.54 6.97 17.12
CA ALA A 264 -11.92 7.77 18.29
C ALA A 264 -10.81 8.73 18.70
N LYS A 265 -9.56 8.25 18.74
CA LYS A 265 -8.39 9.03 19.14
C LYS A 265 -8.01 10.09 18.13
N LEU A 266 -7.92 9.74 16.85
CA LEU A 266 -7.38 10.61 15.79
C LEU A 266 -8.42 11.52 15.14
N ARG A 267 -9.72 11.20 15.27
CA ARG A 267 -10.82 11.98 14.69
C ARG A 267 -11.80 12.40 15.77
N CYS A 268 -12.67 11.50 16.22
CA CYS A 268 -13.61 11.70 17.31
C CYS A 268 -14.39 10.42 17.60
N VAL A 269 -14.86 10.26 18.83
CA VAL A 269 -15.71 9.14 19.28
C VAL A 269 -16.99 8.99 18.43
N VAL A 270 -17.57 10.09 17.94
CA VAL A 270 -18.81 10.05 17.14
C VAL A 270 -18.66 9.26 15.83
N TYR A 271 -17.44 9.11 15.31
CA TYR A 271 -17.16 8.33 14.11
C TYR A 271 -16.73 6.88 14.42
N ALA A 272 -16.54 6.54 15.69
CA ALA A 272 -15.92 5.29 16.15
C ALA A 272 -16.94 4.18 16.48
N ASN A 273 -18.14 4.22 15.88
CA ASN A 273 -19.12 3.16 16.07
C ASN A 273 -18.66 1.88 15.36
N GLN A 274 -18.40 0.82 16.13
CA GLN A 274 -17.83 -0.44 15.62
C GLN A 274 -18.71 -1.10 14.55
N ASN A 275 -20.04 -1.17 14.76
CA ASN A 275 -20.96 -1.77 13.80
C ASN A 275 -21.00 -0.98 12.49
N ALA A 276 -21.01 0.35 12.58
CA ALA A 276 -21.01 1.21 11.40
C ALA A 276 -19.67 1.14 10.65
N ILE A 277 -18.54 1.10 11.37
CA ILE A 277 -17.21 0.88 10.77
C ILE A 277 -17.15 -0.47 10.05
N SER A 278 -17.62 -1.55 10.69
CA SER A 278 -17.64 -2.89 10.10
C SER A 278 -18.42 -2.89 8.78
N ALA A 279 -19.60 -2.27 8.77
CA ALA A 279 -20.44 -2.24 7.58
C ALA A 279 -19.88 -1.29 6.49
N ASP A 280 -19.18 -0.22 6.87
CA ASP A 280 -18.46 0.64 5.92
C ASP A 280 -17.27 -0.10 5.29
N LEU A 281 -16.53 -0.92 6.06
CA LEU A 281 -15.42 -1.74 5.56
C LEU A 281 -15.91 -2.80 4.57
N GLU A 282 -17.01 -3.48 4.88
CA GLU A 282 -17.66 -4.43 3.96
C GLU A 282 -18.07 -3.72 2.66
N TRP A 283 -18.71 -2.55 2.78
CA TRP A 283 -19.11 -1.76 1.61
C TRP A 283 -17.91 -1.34 0.76
N LEU A 284 -16.84 -0.82 1.37
CA LEU A 284 -15.62 -0.41 0.67
C LEU A 284 -14.93 -1.59 -0.04
N THR A 285 -14.95 -2.77 0.58
CA THR A 285 -14.46 -4.02 -0.02
C THR A 285 -15.26 -4.38 -1.26
N ASN A 286 -16.58 -4.32 -1.18
CA ASN A 286 -17.49 -4.58 -2.30
C ASN A 286 -17.34 -3.55 -3.44
N GLN A 287 -16.98 -2.30 -3.13
CA GLN A 287 -16.69 -1.27 -4.13
C GLN A 287 -15.34 -1.46 -4.84
N GLY A 288 -14.53 -2.45 -4.42
CA GLY A 288 -13.21 -2.70 -4.98
C GLY A 288 -12.19 -1.61 -4.63
N ILE A 289 -12.39 -0.89 -3.52
CA ILE A 289 -11.41 0.06 -3.00
C ILE A 289 -10.15 -0.68 -2.52
N PHE A 290 -10.33 -1.91 -2.00
CA PHE A 290 -9.24 -2.73 -1.43
C PHE A 290 -8.90 -3.99 -2.22
N ASN A 291 -9.78 -4.47 -3.11
CA ASN A 291 -9.55 -5.73 -3.84
C ASN A 291 -9.05 -5.48 -5.28
N HIS A 292 -7.73 -5.62 -5.49
CA HIS A 292 -7.09 -5.47 -6.81
C HIS A 292 -7.42 -6.58 -7.81
N GLN A 293 -7.96 -7.73 -7.38
CA GLN A 293 -8.27 -8.87 -8.25
C GLN A 293 -9.57 -8.70 -9.05
N LEU A 294 -10.42 -7.74 -8.69
CA LEU A 294 -11.58 -7.38 -9.52
C LEU A 294 -11.08 -6.73 -10.82
N LYS A 295 -11.20 -7.45 -11.94
CA LYS A 295 -10.95 -6.91 -13.28
C LYS A 295 -11.87 -5.71 -13.51
N VAL A 296 -11.31 -4.57 -13.94
CA VAL A 296 -12.13 -3.47 -14.45
C VAL A 296 -12.68 -3.92 -15.80
N LYS A 297 -13.83 -4.59 -15.79
CA LYS A 297 -14.68 -4.59 -16.96
C LYS A 297 -15.51 -3.32 -16.91
N VAL A 298 -15.69 -2.67 -18.07
CA VAL A 298 -16.63 -1.55 -18.26
C VAL A 298 -18.03 -1.89 -17.72
N GLU A 299 -18.38 -3.18 -17.72
CA GLU A 299 -19.62 -3.75 -17.16
C GLU A 299 -19.77 -3.60 -15.63
N ASN A 300 -18.68 -3.41 -14.85
CA ASN A 300 -18.74 -3.28 -13.39
C ASN A 300 -19.09 -1.86 -12.88
N TYR A 301 -19.14 -0.86 -13.76
CA TYR A 301 -19.76 0.43 -13.42
C TYR A 301 -21.29 0.39 -13.56
N ALA A 302 -21.81 -0.54 -14.37
CA ALA A 302 -23.25 -0.79 -14.51
C ALA A 302 -23.83 -1.62 -13.33
N SER A 303 -22.99 -2.33 -12.56
CA SER A 303 -23.44 -3.20 -11.46
C SER A 303 -23.70 -2.46 -10.13
N TRP A 304 -23.74 -1.13 -10.13
CA TRP A 304 -24.17 -0.33 -8.98
C TRP A 304 -25.67 -0.45 -8.67
N GLU A 305 -26.41 -1.18 -9.52
CA GLU A 305 -27.83 -1.46 -9.39
C GLU A 305 -28.16 -2.67 -8.50
N GLN A 306 -27.18 -3.53 -8.16
CA GLN A 306 -27.43 -4.77 -7.40
C GLN A 306 -26.96 -4.68 -5.92
N GLN A 307 -27.19 -3.56 -5.24
CA GLN A 307 -27.01 -3.49 -3.78
C GLN A 307 -28.31 -3.85 -3.05
N PRO A 308 -28.25 -4.53 -1.87
CA PRO A 308 -29.44 -4.88 -1.09
C PRO A 308 -30.30 -3.65 -0.79
N LYS A 309 -31.62 -3.81 -0.86
CA LYS A 309 -32.63 -2.83 -0.47
C LYS A 309 -32.68 -2.62 1.05
N GLU A 310 -31.56 -2.28 1.67
CA GLU A 310 -31.49 -1.93 3.09
C GLU A 310 -31.17 -0.44 3.23
N PHE A 311 -32.02 0.40 2.63
CA PHE A 311 -32.23 1.71 3.21
C PHE A 311 -33.34 1.54 4.25
N ASP A 312 -32.94 1.13 5.45
CA ASP A 312 -33.88 1.05 6.56
C ASP A 312 -34.32 2.47 6.88
N GLY A 313 -35.59 2.77 6.61
CA GLY A 313 -36.19 4.10 6.56
C GLY A 313 -36.30 4.79 7.92
N CYS A 314 -35.25 4.75 8.74
CA CYS A 314 -35.13 5.56 9.94
C CYS A 314 -35.08 7.03 9.55
N ALA A 315 -36.24 7.68 9.64
CA ALA A 315 -36.54 9.11 9.47
C ALA A 315 -35.30 10.01 9.31
N MET A 316 -34.76 10.08 8.10
CA MET A 316 -33.69 11.04 7.80
C MET A 316 -34.22 12.45 8.02
N VAL A 317 -33.63 13.15 8.99
CA VAL A 317 -33.90 14.57 9.17
C VAL A 317 -33.28 15.29 7.97
N LEU A 318 -34.10 15.99 7.17
CA LEU A 318 -33.68 16.72 5.96
C LEU A 318 -32.46 17.63 6.20
N ASN A 319 -32.24 18.08 7.43
CA ASN A 319 -31.11 18.92 7.85
C ASN A 319 -29.76 18.18 7.92
N ARG A 320 -29.68 16.90 7.52
CA ARG A 320 -28.43 16.11 7.46
C ARG A 320 -27.94 15.80 6.05
N ILE A 321 -28.66 16.29 5.03
CA ILE A 321 -28.29 16.17 3.61
C ILE A 321 -27.11 17.12 3.30
N HIS A 322 -26.16 16.67 2.49
CA HIS A 322 -24.95 17.38 2.08
C HIS A 322 -24.77 17.38 0.55
N SER A 323 -23.72 18.03 0.06
CA SER A 323 -23.48 18.21 -1.39
C SER A 323 -23.18 16.91 -2.16
N TYR A 324 -22.95 15.81 -1.46
CA TYR A 324 -22.69 14.48 -2.01
C TYR A 324 -23.79 13.49 -1.63
N SER A 325 -24.97 13.96 -1.24
CA SER A 325 -26.10 13.06 -0.90
C SER A 325 -26.85 12.56 -2.13
N ASP A 326 -26.61 13.14 -3.31
CA ASP A 326 -27.11 12.59 -4.56
C ASP A 326 -26.22 11.43 -5.03
N LYS A 327 -26.86 10.31 -5.38
CA LYS A 327 -26.21 9.06 -5.73
C LYS A 327 -25.14 9.25 -6.81
N GLN A 328 -25.41 9.95 -7.90
CA GLN A 328 -24.45 10.13 -9.00
C GLN A 328 -23.22 10.93 -8.58
N VAL A 329 -23.41 11.95 -7.74
CA VAL A 329 -22.33 12.81 -7.24
C VAL A 329 -21.43 12.03 -6.27
N PHE A 330 -22.02 11.24 -5.38
CA PHE A 330 -21.28 10.37 -4.46
C PHE A 330 -20.48 9.31 -5.19
N GLU A 331 -21.11 8.68 -6.16
CA GLU A 331 -20.55 7.65 -7.01
C GLU A 331 -19.32 8.12 -7.80
N ARG A 332 -19.40 9.31 -8.41
CA ARG A 332 -18.24 9.95 -9.06
C ARG A 332 -17.07 10.14 -8.09
N LEU A 333 -17.34 10.64 -6.89
CA LEU A 333 -16.31 10.88 -5.87
C LEU A 333 -15.61 9.57 -5.49
N ILE A 334 -16.37 8.52 -5.21
CA ILE A 334 -15.83 7.20 -4.83
C ILE A 334 -15.10 6.55 -6.01
N GLY A 335 -15.65 6.65 -7.21
CA GLY A 335 -15.02 6.19 -8.45
C GLY A 335 -13.67 6.89 -8.68
N THR A 336 -13.59 8.19 -8.41
CA THR A 336 -12.34 8.96 -8.50
C THR A 336 -11.30 8.48 -7.47
N ILE A 337 -11.69 8.28 -6.21
CA ILE A 337 -10.81 7.75 -5.17
C ILE A 337 -10.26 6.38 -5.58
N ARG A 338 -11.15 5.47 -6.01
CA ARG A 338 -10.79 4.13 -6.47
C ARG A 338 -9.81 4.17 -7.63
N PHE A 339 -10.08 5.05 -8.60
CA PHE A 339 -9.25 5.19 -9.79
C PHE A 339 -7.83 5.66 -9.45
N ILE A 340 -7.69 6.67 -8.59
CA ILE A 340 -6.38 7.18 -8.14
C ILE A 340 -5.60 6.10 -7.36
N LEU A 341 -6.27 5.33 -6.49
CA LEU A 341 -5.64 4.24 -5.76
C LEU A 341 -5.11 3.14 -6.68
N ARG A 342 -5.79 2.88 -7.80
CA ARG A 342 -5.43 1.83 -8.75
C ARG A 342 -4.40 2.27 -9.80
N TYR A 343 -4.48 3.51 -10.25
CA TYR A 343 -3.62 4.07 -11.31
C TYR A 343 -2.87 5.31 -10.82
N PRO A 344 -1.98 5.17 -9.81
CA PRO A 344 -1.18 6.29 -9.33
C PRO A 344 -0.16 6.73 -10.39
N PHE A 345 0.15 8.03 -10.43
CA PHE A 345 1.16 8.61 -11.33
C PHE A 345 0.91 8.35 -12.83
N LEU A 346 -0.31 8.62 -13.30
CA LEU A 346 -0.60 8.59 -14.74
C LEU A 346 0.41 9.45 -15.52
N SER A 347 0.93 8.86 -16.59
CA SER A 347 1.83 9.53 -17.54
C SER A 347 1.11 10.72 -18.17
N LYS A 348 1.73 11.90 -18.14
CA LYS A 348 1.15 13.12 -18.72
C LYS A 348 0.99 12.97 -20.23
N ILE A 349 -0.25 13.01 -20.71
CA ILE A 349 -0.57 13.00 -22.15
C ILE A 349 -0.80 14.45 -22.63
N GLY A 350 0.19 15.32 -22.43
CA GLY A 350 0.10 16.76 -22.75
C GLY A 350 -0.88 17.56 -21.86
N GLY A 351 -0.40 18.61 -21.20
CA GLY A 351 -1.21 19.48 -20.33
C GLY A 351 -1.05 19.24 -18.83
N SER A 352 -2.03 19.69 -18.02
CA SER A 352 -1.98 19.61 -16.56
C SER A 352 -2.26 18.18 -16.05
N SER A 353 -1.76 17.82 -14.86
CA SER A 353 -2.03 16.52 -14.23
C SER A 353 -3.52 16.28 -14.00
N LEU A 354 -4.29 17.34 -13.74
CA LEU A 354 -5.75 17.25 -13.62
C LEU A 354 -6.41 16.90 -14.96
N LYS A 355 -5.95 17.48 -16.08
CA LYS A 355 -6.49 17.16 -17.41
C LYS A 355 -6.21 15.70 -17.79
N THR A 356 -5.01 15.20 -17.49
CA THR A 356 -4.69 13.79 -17.68
C THR A 356 -5.59 12.88 -16.83
N LEU A 357 -5.84 13.25 -15.56
CA LEU A 357 -6.75 12.50 -14.69
C LEU A 357 -8.18 12.50 -15.23
N THR A 358 -8.73 13.65 -15.64
CA THR A 358 -10.13 13.72 -16.12
C THR A 358 -10.31 12.97 -17.44
N GLN A 359 -9.34 13.02 -18.35
CA GLN A 359 -9.36 12.20 -19.57
C GLN A 359 -9.37 10.70 -19.25
N ALA A 360 -8.51 10.26 -18.33
CA ALA A 360 -8.44 8.85 -17.95
C ALA A 360 -9.71 8.39 -17.20
N LEU A 361 -10.31 9.25 -16.36
CA LEU A 361 -11.59 8.98 -15.71
C LEU A 361 -12.74 8.83 -16.72
N ALA A 362 -12.77 9.68 -17.75
CA ALA A 362 -13.77 9.60 -18.83
C ALA A 362 -13.61 8.31 -19.64
N GLN A 363 -12.39 7.96 -20.03
CA GLN A 363 -12.09 6.69 -20.71
C GLN A 363 -12.47 5.46 -19.87
N ALA A 364 -12.36 5.58 -18.54
CA ALA A 364 -12.75 4.52 -17.62
C ALA A 364 -14.25 4.50 -17.29
N GLY A 365 -15.06 5.43 -17.81
CA GLY A 365 -16.49 5.53 -17.54
C GLY A 365 -16.85 6.02 -16.14
N VAL A 366 -15.93 6.63 -15.41
CA VAL A 366 -16.20 7.22 -14.07
C VAL A 366 -16.93 8.56 -14.20
N ILE A 367 -16.63 9.30 -15.27
CA ILE A 367 -17.28 10.56 -15.64
C ILE A 367 -17.70 10.49 -17.10
N TYR A 368 -18.65 11.33 -17.49
CA TYR A 368 -19.18 11.36 -18.85
C TYR A 368 -18.23 12.07 -19.81
N ASN A 369 -17.68 13.22 -19.41
CA ASN A 369 -16.82 14.03 -20.28
C ASN A 369 -15.75 14.79 -19.50
N SER A 370 -14.51 14.73 -20.01
CA SER A 370 -13.35 15.33 -19.33
C SER A 370 -13.39 16.85 -19.23
N ASP A 371 -13.97 17.54 -20.21
CA ASP A 371 -13.95 19.00 -20.29
C ASP A 371 -15.08 19.62 -19.45
N SER A 372 -16.30 19.06 -19.53
CA SER A 372 -17.44 19.58 -18.77
C SER A 372 -17.34 19.29 -17.27
N GLU A 373 -16.68 18.20 -16.88
CA GLU A 373 -16.55 17.78 -15.48
C GLU A 373 -15.17 18.09 -14.88
N TYR A 374 -14.29 18.79 -15.61
CA TYR A 374 -12.97 19.21 -15.13
C TYR A 374 -13.05 19.97 -13.79
N ASP A 375 -13.90 21.00 -13.74
CA ASP A 375 -14.09 21.81 -12.53
C ASP A 375 -14.80 21.05 -11.41
N THR A 376 -15.58 20.04 -11.76
CA THR A 376 -16.27 19.18 -10.80
C THR A 376 -15.26 18.29 -10.08
N ILE A 377 -14.36 17.63 -10.80
CA ILE A 377 -13.28 16.83 -10.21
C ILE A 377 -12.31 17.71 -9.42
N ARG A 378 -12.01 18.92 -9.92
CA ARG A 378 -11.22 19.91 -9.16
C ARG A 378 -11.86 20.23 -7.81
N LYS A 379 -13.17 20.49 -7.79
CA LYS A 379 -13.92 20.76 -6.55
C LYS A 379 -13.94 19.54 -5.62
N ASP A 380 -14.05 18.32 -6.15
CA ASP A 380 -13.97 17.10 -5.33
C ASP A 380 -12.60 16.97 -4.65
N ILE A 381 -11.51 17.29 -5.37
CA ILE A 381 -10.16 17.32 -4.80
C ILE A 381 -10.03 18.40 -3.72
N GLU A 382 -10.48 19.62 -4.01
CA GLU A 382 -10.36 20.79 -3.13
C GLU A 382 -11.23 20.66 -1.87
N LYS A 383 -12.44 20.10 -1.98
CA LYS A 383 -13.43 20.06 -0.89
C LYS A 383 -13.43 18.77 -0.11
N ILE A 384 -13.03 17.65 -0.72
CA ILE A 384 -13.04 16.33 -0.08
C ILE A 384 -11.62 15.75 -0.02
N LEU A 385 -11.00 15.43 -1.15
CA LEU A 385 -9.83 14.55 -1.12
C LEU A 385 -8.65 15.14 -0.34
N LYS A 386 -8.37 16.44 -0.48
CA LYS A 386 -7.33 17.13 0.31
C LYS A 386 -7.76 17.40 1.76
N PRO A 387 -8.94 17.98 2.05
CA PRO A 387 -9.36 18.20 3.44
C PRO A 387 -9.38 16.94 4.31
N TYR A 388 -9.82 15.80 3.78
CA TYR A 388 -9.80 14.53 4.51
C TYR A 388 -8.42 13.84 4.48
N LYS A 389 -7.40 14.40 3.82
CA LYS A 389 -6.05 13.82 3.68
C LYS A 389 -6.03 12.46 2.97
N ILE A 390 -7.00 12.22 2.07
CA ILE A 390 -6.96 11.10 1.14
C ILE A 390 -5.88 11.37 0.08
N LEU A 391 -5.80 12.62 -0.37
CA LEU A 391 -4.66 13.15 -1.13
C LEU A 391 -3.80 14.05 -0.24
N PRO A 392 -2.49 14.16 -0.52
CA PRO A 392 -1.61 15.09 0.19
C PRO A 392 -1.94 16.56 -0.14
N ASP A 393 -1.55 17.46 0.76
CA ASP A 393 -1.85 18.90 0.62
C ASP A 393 -1.04 19.56 -0.51
N PHE A 394 0.16 19.05 -0.81
CA PHE A 394 1.07 19.64 -1.79
C PHE A 394 0.53 19.57 -3.24
N PRO A 395 1.04 20.39 -4.16
CA PRO A 395 0.62 20.37 -5.56
C PRO A 395 1.03 19.08 -6.28
N MET A 396 0.06 18.33 -6.80
CA MET A 396 0.28 17.03 -7.47
C MET A 396 0.64 17.19 -8.95
N ARG A 397 1.76 17.85 -9.22
CA ARG A 397 2.18 18.22 -10.59
C ARG A 397 2.54 17.02 -11.46
N ASN A 398 2.91 15.88 -10.88
CA ASN A 398 3.40 14.70 -11.59
C ASN A 398 2.39 13.54 -11.60
N GLY A 399 1.11 13.87 -11.43
CA GLY A 399 0.03 12.89 -11.34
C GLY A 399 -0.46 12.71 -9.90
N TYR A 400 -1.65 12.12 -9.78
CA TYR A 400 -2.32 11.89 -8.50
C TYR A 400 -1.96 10.52 -7.94
N PHE A 401 -1.89 10.42 -6.62
CA PHE A 401 -1.67 9.18 -5.87
C PHE A 401 -2.24 9.35 -4.45
N ALA A 402 -2.62 8.26 -3.80
CA ALA A 402 -3.11 8.26 -2.42
C ALA A 402 -2.35 7.19 -1.61
N GLY A 403 -1.81 7.58 -0.46
CA GLY A 403 -1.08 6.69 0.44
C GLY A 403 0.28 6.24 -0.10
N THR A 404 0.83 5.19 0.49
CA THR A 404 2.12 4.60 0.07
C THR A 404 1.95 3.33 -0.78
N ALA A 405 0.73 3.07 -1.23
CA ALA A 405 0.32 2.06 -2.20
C ALA A 405 0.69 0.59 -1.93
N ILE A 406 1.31 0.20 -0.80
CA ILE A 406 1.37 -1.16 -0.19
C ILE A 406 2.39 -1.19 0.97
N PHE A 407 3.47 -0.40 0.89
CA PHE A 407 4.62 -0.46 1.83
C PHE A 407 4.72 0.80 2.70
N SER A 408 5.14 0.69 3.96
CA SER A 408 5.48 1.85 4.78
C SER A 408 6.74 2.58 4.26
N LYS A 409 6.94 3.85 4.64
CA LYS A 409 8.15 4.61 4.25
C LYS A 409 9.47 3.86 4.53
N PRO A 410 9.68 3.23 5.70
CA PRO A 410 10.88 2.42 5.95
C PRO A 410 10.99 1.16 5.07
N GLU A 411 9.87 0.49 4.78
CA GLU A 411 9.85 -0.70 3.91
C GLU A 411 10.15 -0.34 2.44
N LEU A 412 9.64 0.81 1.97
CA LEU A 412 9.94 1.34 0.64
C LEU A 412 11.43 1.66 0.48
N ILE A 413 12.05 2.26 1.50
CA ILE A 413 13.50 2.55 1.48
C ILE A 413 14.30 1.24 1.46
N LYS A 414 13.96 0.26 2.28
CA LYS A 414 14.63 -1.06 2.25
C LYS A 414 14.45 -1.79 0.91
N LEU A 415 13.27 -1.73 0.31
CA LEU A 415 13.02 -2.31 -1.01
C LEU A 415 13.85 -1.59 -2.08
N PHE A 416 13.93 -0.25 -1.98
CA PHE A 416 14.78 0.56 -2.83
C PHE A 416 16.24 0.13 -2.75
N ASP A 417 16.77 -0.09 -1.54
CA ASP A 417 18.14 -0.59 -1.32
C ASP A 417 18.38 -1.94 -1.98
N ILE A 418 17.43 -2.88 -1.80
CA ILE A 418 17.52 -4.22 -2.38
C ILE A 418 17.53 -4.13 -3.92
N ILE A 419 16.61 -3.39 -4.52
CA ILE A 419 16.54 -3.25 -5.98
C ILE A 419 17.77 -2.52 -6.49
N GLN A 420 18.25 -1.45 -5.83
CA GLN A 420 19.46 -0.74 -6.20
C GLN A 420 20.68 -1.67 -6.22
N SER A 421 20.83 -2.51 -5.17
CA SER A 421 21.94 -3.45 -5.04
C SER A 421 21.92 -4.56 -6.09
N GLN A 422 20.75 -4.94 -6.61
CA GLN A 422 20.60 -5.97 -7.64
C GLN A 422 20.65 -5.39 -9.06
N ALA A 423 19.96 -4.27 -9.31
CA ALA A 423 19.84 -3.67 -10.63
C ALA A 423 21.17 -3.10 -11.13
N LYS A 424 21.98 -2.47 -10.26
CA LYS A 424 23.29 -1.90 -10.65
C LYS A 424 24.39 -2.95 -10.82
N VAL A 425 24.27 -4.12 -10.19
CA VAL A 425 25.32 -5.15 -10.19
C VAL A 425 25.10 -6.19 -11.30
N LEU A 426 23.85 -6.48 -11.64
CA LEU A 426 23.50 -7.57 -12.58
C LEU A 426 23.27 -7.10 -14.03
N ASP A 427 23.39 -5.79 -14.32
CA ASP A 427 23.14 -5.16 -15.63
C ASP A 427 21.86 -5.67 -16.33
N ASN A 428 20.81 -5.96 -15.55
CA ASN A 428 19.53 -6.36 -16.12
C ASN A 428 18.79 -5.08 -16.58
N PRO A 429 18.62 -4.84 -17.90
CA PRO A 429 18.09 -3.57 -18.40
C PRO A 429 16.64 -3.31 -17.97
N GLN A 430 15.82 -4.36 -17.84
CA GLN A 430 14.44 -4.23 -17.36
C GLN A 430 14.39 -3.98 -15.85
N ALA A 431 15.23 -4.66 -15.07
CA ALA A 431 15.33 -4.38 -13.63
C ALA A 431 15.85 -2.95 -13.39
N LEU A 432 16.72 -2.45 -14.27
CA LEU A 432 17.22 -1.08 -14.26
C LEU A 432 16.12 -0.07 -14.61
N GLU A 433 15.27 -0.37 -15.61
CA GLU A 433 14.11 0.46 -15.96
C GLU A 433 13.09 0.49 -14.81
N ILE A 434 12.74 -0.67 -14.25
CA ILE A 434 11.87 -0.77 -13.07
C ILE A 434 12.46 -0.01 -11.89
N TYR A 435 13.78 -0.15 -11.65
CA TYR A 435 14.50 0.61 -10.64
C TYR A 435 14.41 2.12 -10.88
N GLN A 436 14.63 2.60 -12.10
CA GLN A 436 14.55 4.02 -12.45
C GLN A 436 13.14 4.57 -12.26
N ILE A 437 12.11 3.84 -12.70
CA ILE A 437 10.70 4.20 -12.47
C ILE A 437 10.42 4.28 -10.97
N PHE A 438 10.88 3.29 -10.20
CA PHE A 438 10.67 3.24 -8.74
C PHE A 438 11.42 4.38 -8.03
N GLN A 439 12.67 4.65 -8.41
CA GLN A 439 13.49 5.76 -7.94
C GLN A 439 12.80 7.10 -8.17
N GLN A 440 12.33 7.31 -9.40
CA GLN A 440 11.66 8.55 -9.79
C GLN A 440 10.38 8.77 -8.97
N ARG A 441 9.58 7.72 -8.75
CA ARG A 441 8.36 7.80 -7.93
C ARG A 441 8.65 8.09 -6.45
N LEU A 442 9.71 7.53 -5.87
CA LEU A 442 10.10 7.83 -4.48
C LEU A 442 10.54 9.28 -4.27
N LEU A 443 11.24 9.86 -5.25
CA LEU A 443 11.60 11.27 -5.23
C LEU A 443 10.36 12.17 -5.40
N GLN A 444 9.46 11.83 -6.33
CA GLN A 444 8.24 12.60 -6.60
C GLN A 444 7.22 12.56 -5.45
N THR A 445 7.28 11.55 -4.59
CA THR A 445 6.44 11.42 -3.38
C THR A 445 7.02 12.12 -2.16
N HIS A 446 8.25 12.67 -2.25
CA HIS A 446 9.01 13.18 -1.11
C HIS A 446 9.23 12.14 0.01
N ILE A 447 9.18 10.85 -0.32
CA ILE A 447 9.52 9.78 0.63
C ILE A 447 11.03 9.78 0.87
N VAL A 448 11.81 10.05 -0.17
CA VAL A 448 13.26 10.25 -0.14
C VAL A 448 13.57 11.63 -0.73
N GLU A 449 14.47 12.38 -0.10
CA GLU A 449 14.86 13.73 -0.55
C GLU A 449 15.96 13.70 -1.62
N THR A 450 16.91 12.78 -1.49
CA THR A 450 18.05 12.61 -2.41
C THR A 450 18.46 11.15 -2.52
N THR A 451 18.95 10.73 -3.68
CA THR A 451 19.46 9.38 -3.91
C THR A 451 20.86 9.15 -3.33
N ASP A 452 21.56 10.23 -2.99
CA ASP A 452 22.98 10.20 -2.59
C ASP A 452 23.19 9.85 -1.11
N ASN A 453 22.13 9.91 -0.29
CA ASN A 453 22.18 9.68 1.15
C ASN A 453 21.58 8.34 1.61
N ILE A 454 21.32 7.41 0.69
CA ILE A 454 20.86 6.09 1.08
C ILE A 454 22.09 5.18 1.21
N TYR A 455 22.48 4.91 2.46
CA TYR A 455 23.66 4.11 2.78
C TYR A 455 23.44 2.65 2.34
N PRO A 456 24.22 2.13 1.37
CA PRO A 456 24.02 0.77 0.88
C PRO A 456 24.48 -0.25 1.93
N VAL A 457 23.53 -0.79 2.71
CA VAL A 457 23.83 -1.77 3.76
C VAL A 457 24.26 -3.14 3.18
N ARG A 458 23.87 -3.43 1.93
CA ARG A 458 24.17 -4.71 1.25
C ARG A 458 24.62 -4.44 -0.18
N ALA A 459 25.75 -5.02 -0.57
CA ALA A 459 26.26 -5.02 -1.93
C ALA A 459 26.48 -6.47 -2.40
N ILE A 460 26.15 -6.75 -3.66
CA ILE A 460 26.56 -7.99 -4.31
C ILE A 460 27.91 -7.70 -4.97
N ALA A 461 28.97 -8.38 -4.53
CA ALA A 461 30.25 -8.33 -5.21
C ALA A 461 30.24 -9.37 -6.34
N ASN A 462 30.06 -8.92 -7.58
CA ASN A 462 30.37 -9.57 -8.87
C ASN A 462 29.60 -8.82 -9.98
N ASN A 463 30.31 -8.03 -10.80
CA ASN A 463 29.70 -7.36 -11.95
C ASN A 463 29.73 -8.28 -13.18
N SER A 464 28.84 -8.04 -14.15
CA SER A 464 29.04 -8.58 -15.50
C SER A 464 30.41 -8.15 -16.03
N ILE A 465 31.22 -9.08 -16.52
CA ILE A 465 32.49 -8.70 -17.21
C ILE A 465 32.25 -8.20 -18.63
N VAL A 466 30.99 -8.25 -19.09
CA VAL A 466 30.57 -7.81 -20.41
C VAL A 466 29.73 -6.55 -20.23
N ASP A 467 30.27 -5.42 -20.67
CA ASP A 467 29.52 -4.16 -20.75
C ASP A 467 28.66 -4.18 -22.02
N SER A 468 27.34 -4.06 -21.83
CA SER A 468 26.35 -4.12 -22.89
C SER A 468 26.55 -3.06 -23.97
N LYS A 469 27.23 -1.94 -23.66
CA LYS A 469 27.52 -0.86 -24.61
C LYS A 469 28.46 -1.29 -25.75
N TYR A 470 29.24 -2.34 -25.54
CA TYR A 470 30.21 -2.83 -26.52
C TYR A 470 29.77 -4.14 -27.19
N LEU A 471 28.55 -4.63 -26.92
CA LEU A 471 27.99 -5.79 -27.61
C LEU A 471 27.64 -5.44 -29.06
N HIS A 472 27.95 -6.35 -29.99
CA HIS A 472 27.51 -6.22 -31.38
C HIS A 472 25.98 -6.12 -31.45
N SER A 473 25.42 -5.29 -32.34
CA SER A 473 23.98 -5.01 -32.40
C SER A 473 23.11 -6.25 -32.54
N SER A 474 23.61 -7.29 -33.21
CA SER A 474 22.94 -8.60 -33.39
C SER A 474 23.20 -9.64 -32.29
N ALA A 475 23.97 -9.30 -31.25
CA ALA A 475 24.20 -10.19 -30.12
C ALA A 475 22.89 -10.44 -29.36
N LEU A 476 22.68 -11.68 -28.91
CA LEU A 476 21.43 -12.06 -28.24
C LEU A 476 21.15 -11.23 -26.98
N GLY A 477 22.21 -10.74 -26.31
CA GLY A 477 22.13 -9.83 -25.17
C GLY A 477 21.44 -8.47 -25.47
N ASN A 478 21.34 -8.05 -26.73
CA ASN A 478 20.65 -6.83 -27.15
C ASN A 478 19.16 -7.07 -27.51
N HIS A 479 18.70 -8.32 -27.52
CA HIS A 479 17.35 -8.72 -27.92
C HIS A 479 16.56 -9.40 -26.78
N LEU A 480 16.76 -8.97 -25.53
CA LEU A 480 16.21 -9.64 -24.34
C LEU A 480 14.69 -9.74 -24.32
N ALA A 481 13.97 -8.68 -24.72
CA ALA A 481 12.50 -8.70 -24.75
C ALA A 481 11.95 -9.78 -25.71
N GLN A 482 12.60 -9.96 -26.86
CA GLN A 482 12.24 -10.99 -27.82
C GLN A 482 12.56 -12.40 -27.28
N LEU A 483 13.71 -12.54 -26.59
CA LEU A 483 14.11 -13.79 -25.97
C LEU A 483 13.17 -14.21 -24.84
N GLU A 484 12.79 -13.29 -23.94
CA GLU A 484 11.85 -13.56 -22.85
C GLU A 484 10.47 -13.94 -23.38
N THR A 485 10.00 -13.20 -24.39
CA THR A 485 8.75 -13.52 -25.09
C THR A 485 8.80 -14.94 -25.65
N ALA A 486 9.88 -15.30 -26.33
CA ALA A 486 10.08 -16.65 -26.86
C ALA A 486 10.14 -17.73 -25.76
N ILE A 487 10.74 -17.45 -24.59
CA ILE A 487 10.77 -18.36 -23.44
C ILE A 487 9.37 -18.57 -22.86
N VAL A 488 8.61 -17.49 -22.66
CA VAL A 488 7.26 -17.54 -22.06
C VAL A 488 6.30 -18.28 -22.98
N GLU A 489 6.37 -17.99 -24.27
CA GLU A 489 5.48 -18.60 -25.26
C GLU A 489 5.96 -19.97 -25.73
N GLY A 490 7.20 -20.36 -25.43
CA GLY A 490 7.78 -21.61 -25.94
C GLY A 490 8.03 -21.61 -27.44
N ARG A 491 8.39 -20.44 -28.01
CA ARG A 491 8.74 -20.30 -29.43
C ARG A 491 10.17 -20.77 -29.68
N GLN A 492 10.39 -21.44 -30.80
CA GLN A 492 11.70 -21.85 -31.27
C GLN A 492 12.52 -20.62 -31.70
N LEU A 493 13.84 -20.67 -31.52
CA LEU A 493 14.78 -19.67 -32.01
C LEU A 493 15.82 -20.32 -32.93
N GLU A 494 16.22 -19.59 -33.96
CA GLU A 494 17.40 -19.90 -34.77
C GLU A 494 18.58 -19.09 -34.22
N LEU A 495 19.68 -19.73 -33.86
CA LEU A 495 20.84 -19.10 -33.23
C LEU A 495 22.13 -19.47 -33.97
N LYS A 496 23.16 -18.62 -33.86
CA LYS A 496 24.51 -18.91 -34.36
C LYS A 496 25.57 -18.46 -33.38
N ARG A 497 26.70 -19.15 -33.34
CA ARG A 497 27.87 -18.75 -32.53
C ARG A 497 28.73 -17.75 -33.29
N PHE A 498 29.22 -16.71 -32.60
CA PHE A 498 30.20 -15.79 -33.21
C PHE A 498 31.49 -16.53 -33.61
N LYS A 499 32.19 -16.05 -34.64
CA LYS A 499 33.51 -16.60 -35.02
C LYS A 499 34.54 -16.32 -33.91
N GLY A 500 35.38 -17.30 -33.59
CA GLY A 500 36.45 -17.15 -32.60
C GLY A 500 36.04 -17.31 -31.13
N VAL A 501 34.76 -17.56 -30.82
CA VAL A 501 34.34 -17.92 -29.45
C VAL A 501 34.67 -19.38 -29.16
N GLY A 502 34.95 -19.71 -27.89
CA GLY A 502 35.24 -21.09 -27.47
C GLY A 502 34.07 -22.04 -27.76
N ARG A 503 34.38 -23.23 -28.31
CA ARG A 503 33.43 -24.27 -28.73
C ARG A 503 33.72 -25.60 -28.04
N TYR A 504 32.71 -26.44 -27.91
CA TYR A 504 32.84 -27.83 -27.51
C TYR A 504 32.90 -28.76 -28.74
N PRO A 505 33.48 -29.97 -28.60
CA PRO A 505 33.41 -30.99 -29.64
C PRO A 505 31.94 -31.30 -29.99
N GLY A 506 31.61 -31.27 -31.29
CA GLY A 506 30.26 -31.52 -31.81
C GLY A 506 29.35 -30.30 -31.92
N ASP A 507 29.85 -29.08 -31.64
CA ASP A 507 29.07 -27.86 -31.86
C ASP A 507 28.90 -27.56 -33.36
N GLU A 508 27.66 -27.26 -33.78
CA GLU A 508 27.35 -26.87 -35.16
C GLU A 508 28.10 -25.58 -35.55
N GLU A 509 28.69 -25.60 -36.75
CA GLU A 509 29.45 -24.46 -37.30
C GLU A 509 28.55 -23.34 -37.84
N ASP A 510 27.32 -23.69 -38.21
CA ASP A 510 26.34 -22.77 -38.79
C ASP A 510 25.14 -22.52 -37.84
N PHE A 511 24.07 -21.93 -38.37
CA PHE A 511 22.83 -21.72 -37.62
C PHE A 511 22.23 -23.03 -37.14
N PHE A 512 21.83 -23.05 -35.87
CA PHE A 512 21.20 -24.17 -35.20
C PHE A 512 19.91 -23.73 -34.52
N PHE A 513 19.02 -24.67 -34.25
CA PHE A 513 17.71 -24.38 -33.71
C PHE A 513 17.58 -24.81 -32.25
N VAL A 514 16.89 -24.00 -31.45
CA VAL A 514 16.70 -24.27 -30.02
C VAL A 514 15.31 -23.87 -29.51
N TYR A 515 14.89 -24.52 -28.43
CA TYR A 515 13.85 -23.96 -27.55
C TYR A 515 14.51 -23.28 -26.33
N PRO A 516 14.42 -21.95 -26.20
CA PRO A 516 14.94 -21.25 -25.04
C PRO A 516 14.07 -21.56 -23.80
N LEU A 517 14.71 -21.73 -22.64
CA LEU A 517 14.06 -22.21 -21.42
C LEU A 517 14.15 -21.23 -20.24
N GLN A 518 15.33 -20.68 -20.00
CA GLN A 518 15.58 -19.78 -18.88
C GLN A 518 16.87 -18.99 -19.10
N MET A 519 16.92 -17.75 -18.60
CA MET A 519 18.17 -17.00 -18.45
C MET A 519 18.70 -17.11 -17.02
N VAL A 520 20.01 -17.31 -16.87
CA VAL A 520 20.67 -17.44 -15.56
C VAL A 520 21.95 -16.60 -15.54
N PHE A 521 22.11 -15.77 -14.52
CA PHE A 521 23.40 -15.11 -14.24
C PHE A 521 24.26 -16.05 -13.39
N SER A 522 25.49 -16.30 -13.82
CA SER A 522 26.45 -17.10 -13.06
C SER A 522 27.88 -16.60 -13.23
N ASN A 523 28.59 -16.58 -12.10
CA ASN A 523 29.94 -16.03 -11.93
C ASN A 523 30.08 -14.55 -12.36
N PHE A 524 30.00 -14.28 -13.65
CA PHE A 524 30.29 -12.99 -14.27
C PHE A 524 29.54 -12.73 -15.59
N ALA A 525 28.62 -13.61 -16.02
CA ALA A 525 27.90 -13.44 -17.28
C ALA A 525 26.48 -14.03 -17.24
N TRP A 526 25.65 -13.59 -18.19
CA TRP A 526 24.33 -14.16 -18.45
C TRP A 526 24.42 -15.33 -19.42
N TYR A 527 23.73 -16.41 -19.08
CA TYR A 527 23.64 -17.65 -19.87
C TYR A 527 22.18 -17.89 -20.29
N LEU A 528 21.99 -18.32 -21.54
CA LEU A 528 20.75 -18.93 -21.99
C LEU A 528 20.80 -20.43 -21.75
N GLY A 529 19.85 -20.91 -20.96
CA GLY A 529 19.48 -22.32 -20.90
C GLY A 529 18.53 -22.67 -22.04
N TYR A 530 18.82 -23.71 -22.81
CA TYR A 530 18.00 -24.12 -23.95
C TYR A 530 18.05 -25.64 -24.21
N GLU A 531 17.11 -26.11 -25.03
CA GLU A 531 17.08 -27.47 -25.60
C GLU A 531 17.39 -27.39 -27.10
N SER A 532 18.39 -28.13 -27.58
CA SER A 532 18.73 -28.22 -29.00
C SER A 532 17.67 -29.03 -29.77
N VAL A 533 17.29 -28.56 -30.96
CA VAL A 533 16.32 -29.26 -31.83
C VAL A 533 16.86 -29.59 -33.22
N SER A 534 18.15 -29.35 -33.48
CA SER A 534 18.84 -29.70 -34.72
C SER A 534 20.08 -30.56 -34.49
N GLY A 535 20.50 -31.26 -35.56
CA GLY A 535 21.76 -31.98 -35.64
C GLY A 535 21.91 -33.17 -34.70
N GLU A 536 23.16 -33.56 -34.46
CA GLU A 536 23.54 -34.65 -33.54
C GLU A 536 23.24 -34.34 -32.07
N THR A 537 22.92 -33.08 -31.76
CA THR A 537 22.62 -32.62 -30.40
C THR A 537 21.12 -32.60 -30.08
N PHE A 538 20.27 -33.21 -30.90
CA PHE A 538 18.82 -33.22 -30.70
C PHE A 538 18.42 -33.66 -29.27
N GLY A 539 17.63 -32.80 -28.60
CA GLY A 539 17.13 -33.00 -27.24
C GLY A 539 18.17 -32.79 -26.12
N LEU A 540 19.35 -32.24 -26.44
CA LEU A 540 20.39 -31.92 -25.48
C LEU A 540 20.07 -30.60 -24.76
N LEU A 541 20.17 -30.60 -23.44
CA LEU A 541 19.98 -29.41 -22.60
C LEU A 541 21.32 -28.75 -22.28
N ARG A 542 21.46 -27.45 -22.53
CA ARG A 542 22.73 -26.72 -22.35
C ARG A 542 22.53 -25.31 -21.82
N PHE A 543 23.60 -24.77 -21.26
CA PHE A 543 23.76 -23.34 -20.99
C PHE A 543 24.85 -22.77 -21.88
N GLU A 544 24.59 -21.61 -22.48
CA GLU A 544 25.57 -20.89 -23.27
C GLU A 544 25.47 -19.40 -23.02
N ARG A 545 26.62 -18.72 -23.01
CA ARG A 545 26.70 -17.28 -22.75
C ARG A 545 25.97 -16.47 -23.81
N LEU A 546 25.13 -15.52 -23.38
CA LEU A 546 24.33 -14.68 -24.28
C LEU A 546 25.21 -13.87 -25.25
N ASP A 547 26.37 -13.40 -24.78
CA ASP A 547 27.30 -12.60 -25.58
C ASP A 547 28.01 -13.41 -26.69
N ARG A 548 27.90 -14.74 -26.69
CA ARG A 548 28.48 -15.62 -27.71
C ARG A 548 27.50 -15.99 -28.82
N LEU A 549 26.23 -15.64 -28.64
CA LEU A 549 25.13 -16.05 -29.50
C LEU A 549 24.61 -14.87 -30.33
N LEU A 550 24.33 -15.16 -31.59
CA LEU A 550 23.68 -14.29 -32.55
C LEU A 550 22.27 -14.81 -32.83
N LEU A 551 21.30 -13.90 -32.84
CA LEU A 551 19.91 -14.23 -33.17
C LEU A 551 19.71 -14.28 -34.69
N GLY A 552 19.20 -15.41 -35.18
CA GLY A 552 18.86 -15.66 -36.58
C GLY A 552 17.46 -15.16 -36.95
N LYS A 553 16.88 -15.77 -37.99
CA LYS A 553 15.56 -15.39 -38.51
C LYS A 553 14.43 -15.81 -37.56
N PRO A 554 13.31 -15.05 -37.51
CA PRO A 554 12.14 -15.43 -36.74
C PRO A 554 11.60 -16.80 -37.16
N GLN A 555 11.19 -17.61 -36.18
CA GLN A 555 10.62 -18.94 -36.39
C GLN A 555 9.14 -18.96 -36.02
N THR A 556 8.38 -19.86 -36.65
CA THR A 556 6.93 -20.02 -36.42
C THR A 556 6.60 -21.21 -35.52
N GLN A 557 7.55 -22.11 -35.25
CA GLN A 557 7.33 -23.28 -34.41
C GLN A 557 7.24 -22.90 -32.93
N GLN A 558 6.27 -23.47 -32.24
CA GLN A 558 5.98 -23.20 -30.83
C GLN A 558 5.56 -24.50 -30.15
N ARG A 559 6.02 -24.72 -28.91
CA ARG A 559 5.58 -25.84 -28.08
C ARG A 559 4.60 -25.43 -27.00
N THR A 560 3.92 -26.42 -26.42
CA THR A 560 2.92 -26.14 -25.38
C THR A 560 3.58 -25.67 -24.08
N GLN A 561 2.87 -24.88 -23.28
CA GLN A 561 3.36 -24.40 -21.99
C GLN A 561 3.71 -25.57 -21.03
N GLN A 562 2.92 -26.65 -21.05
CA GLN A 562 3.18 -27.83 -20.21
C GLN A 562 4.50 -28.53 -20.57
N GLU A 563 4.80 -28.63 -21.88
CA GLU A 563 6.07 -29.20 -22.34
C GLU A 563 7.26 -28.29 -21.99
N GLN A 564 7.11 -26.97 -22.20
CA GLN A 564 8.09 -25.95 -21.81
C GLN A 564 8.45 -26.07 -20.33
N GLU A 565 7.47 -26.10 -19.43
CA GLU A 565 7.67 -26.22 -17.99
C GLU A 565 8.31 -27.56 -17.59
N LYS A 566 7.88 -28.66 -18.23
CA LYS A 566 8.45 -29.99 -17.99
C LYS A 566 9.92 -30.06 -18.37
N THR A 567 10.31 -29.46 -19.49
CA THR A 567 11.71 -29.40 -19.94
C THR A 567 12.52 -28.43 -19.08
N LEU A 568 11.97 -27.29 -18.67
CA LEU A 568 12.64 -26.38 -17.74
C LEU A 568 13.00 -27.08 -16.42
N LYS A 569 12.07 -27.85 -15.85
CA LYS A 569 12.33 -28.64 -14.63
C LYS A 569 13.46 -29.66 -14.81
N LYS A 570 13.59 -30.25 -16.01
CA LYS A 570 14.73 -31.13 -16.34
C LYS A 570 16.05 -30.36 -16.36
N LEU A 571 16.09 -29.21 -17.04
CA LEU A 571 17.26 -28.33 -17.11
C LEU A 571 17.73 -27.90 -15.70
N GLN A 572 16.80 -27.44 -14.87
CA GLN A 572 17.11 -27.02 -13.49
C GLN A 572 17.58 -28.19 -12.61
N LYS A 573 17.04 -29.39 -12.81
CA LYS A 573 17.50 -30.61 -12.12
C LYS A 573 18.93 -30.99 -12.51
N LEU A 574 19.30 -30.83 -13.79
CA LEU A 574 20.67 -31.04 -14.27
C LEU A 574 21.62 -29.98 -13.69
N LEU A 575 21.24 -28.70 -13.74
CA LEU A 575 22.03 -27.60 -13.20
C LEU A 575 22.32 -27.77 -11.70
N LYS A 576 21.28 -28.11 -10.91
CA LYS A 576 21.42 -28.31 -9.46
C LYS A 576 22.28 -29.53 -9.10
N ALA A 577 22.40 -30.50 -10.00
CA ALA A 577 23.19 -31.71 -9.77
C ALA A 577 24.67 -31.54 -10.11
N GLY A 578 25.01 -30.60 -11.00
CA GLY A 578 26.39 -30.30 -11.38
C GLY A 578 27.08 -29.32 -10.44
N ALA A 579 28.34 -28.98 -10.77
CA ALA A 579 29.14 -27.99 -10.07
C ALA A 579 29.21 -26.63 -10.80
N GLY A 580 28.74 -26.58 -12.05
CA GLY A 580 28.83 -25.41 -12.92
C GLY A 580 27.81 -25.45 -14.05
N MET A 581 28.02 -24.61 -15.08
CA MET A 581 27.10 -24.46 -16.21
C MET A 581 27.21 -25.57 -17.27
N HIS A 582 28.21 -26.45 -17.18
CA HIS A 582 28.38 -27.54 -18.13
C HIS A 582 27.47 -28.74 -17.80
N LEU A 583 26.53 -29.04 -18.70
CA LEU A 583 25.55 -30.13 -18.52
C LEU A 583 25.89 -31.39 -19.34
N GLY A 584 27.11 -31.48 -19.85
CA GLY A 584 27.55 -32.58 -20.72
C GLY A 584 27.15 -32.41 -22.18
N ASN A 585 27.70 -33.29 -23.02
CA ASN A 585 27.52 -33.27 -24.48
C ASN A 585 26.65 -34.42 -25.00
N SER A 586 26.03 -35.21 -24.12
CA SER A 586 25.26 -36.42 -24.47
C SER A 586 23.82 -36.31 -23.98
N SER A 587 22.86 -36.24 -24.91
CA SER A 587 21.44 -36.23 -24.57
C SER A 587 20.99 -37.58 -23.99
N HIS A 588 21.67 -38.67 -24.35
CA HIS A 588 21.47 -39.99 -23.77
C HIS A 588 21.83 -40.01 -22.27
N ASP A 589 22.99 -39.48 -21.90
CA ASP A 589 23.44 -39.45 -20.50
C ASP A 589 22.53 -38.56 -19.64
N GLN A 590 22.08 -37.42 -20.18
CA GLN A 590 21.11 -36.57 -19.51
C GLN A 590 19.79 -37.30 -19.25
N LYS A 591 19.28 -38.07 -20.23
CA LYS A 591 18.07 -38.89 -20.08
C LYS A 591 18.24 -39.96 -19.00
N LEU A 592 19.38 -40.64 -18.96
CA LEU A 592 19.70 -41.63 -17.91
C LEU A 592 19.71 -40.98 -16.52
N PHE A 593 20.34 -39.81 -16.37
CA PHE A 593 20.37 -39.08 -15.10
C PHE A 593 19.01 -38.55 -14.67
N LEU A 594 18.16 -38.16 -15.62
CA LEU A 594 16.82 -37.64 -15.33
C LEU A 594 15.80 -38.74 -15.02
N SER A 595 16.11 -40.00 -15.32
CA SER A 595 15.26 -41.17 -15.08
C SER A 595 14.76 -41.26 -13.64
N GLY A 596 13.53 -41.78 -13.46
CA GLY A 596 12.98 -42.10 -12.14
C GLY A 596 13.71 -43.27 -11.45
N ASP A 597 14.33 -44.14 -12.24
CA ASP A 597 15.05 -45.33 -11.80
C ASP A 597 16.45 -45.00 -11.26
N LYS A 598 16.69 -45.35 -9.99
CA LYS A 598 17.96 -45.10 -9.31
C LYS A 598 19.14 -45.83 -9.96
N GLN A 599 18.95 -47.06 -10.46
CA GLN A 599 20.06 -47.82 -11.06
C GLN A 599 20.53 -47.15 -12.35
N LYS A 600 19.60 -46.75 -13.22
CA LYS A 600 19.90 -45.99 -14.45
C LYS A 600 20.57 -44.65 -14.16
N ARG A 601 20.13 -43.93 -13.12
CA ARG A 601 20.77 -42.66 -12.73
C ARG A 601 22.21 -42.88 -12.26
N MET A 602 22.45 -43.90 -11.44
CA MET A 602 23.78 -44.16 -10.88
C MET A 602 24.81 -44.58 -11.94
N GLN A 603 24.39 -45.14 -13.08
CA GLN A 603 25.28 -45.46 -14.21
C GLN A 603 25.98 -44.24 -14.80
N VAL A 604 25.39 -43.05 -14.67
CA VAL A 604 25.94 -41.78 -15.15
C VAL A 604 26.33 -40.83 -14.02
N CYS A 605 26.41 -41.34 -12.79
CA CYS A 605 26.91 -40.60 -11.63
C CYS A 605 28.31 -41.07 -11.28
N VAL A 606 29.10 -40.16 -10.74
CA VAL A 606 30.44 -40.43 -10.21
C VAL A 606 30.56 -39.82 -8.82
N THR A 607 31.24 -40.55 -7.93
CA THR A 607 31.57 -40.03 -6.60
C THR A 607 32.95 -39.39 -6.68
N VAL A 608 33.00 -38.10 -6.37
CA VAL A 608 34.24 -37.35 -6.21
C VAL A 608 34.61 -37.39 -4.73
N GLU A 609 35.82 -37.86 -4.43
CA GLU A 609 36.38 -37.86 -3.08
C GLU A 609 37.59 -36.93 -3.02
N LEU A 610 37.52 -35.98 -2.09
CA LEU A 610 38.55 -34.98 -1.82
C LEU A 610 38.98 -35.10 -0.37
N TRP A 611 40.29 -35.01 -0.14
CA TRP A 611 40.85 -34.92 1.20
C TRP A 611 41.42 -33.52 1.44
N PHE A 612 41.17 -32.97 2.63
CA PHE A 612 41.57 -31.63 3.00
C PHE A 612 42.48 -31.64 4.23
N ASN A 613 43.41 -30.69 4.27
CA ASN A 613 44.18 -30.39 5.47
C ASN A 613 43.37 -29.53 6.47
N ASP A 614 43.88 -29.38 7.68
CA ASP A 614 43.20 -28.61 8.74
C ASP A 614 42.95 -27.14 8.37
N LYS A 615 43.88 -26.53 7.62
CA LYS A 615 43.83 -25.10 7.26
C LYS A 615 42.63 -24.76 6.39
N ILE A 616 42.34 -25.58 5.38
CA ILE A 616 41.27 -25.32 4.42
C ILE A 616 39.93 -25.87 4.91
N TYR A 617 39.94 -26.93 5.71
CA TYR A 617 38.72 -27.68 6.01
C TYR A 617 37.64 -26.86 6.73
N SER A 618 38.02 -25.91 7.59
CA SER A 618 37.06 -25.01 8.25
C SER A 618 36.16 -24.28 7.24
N PHE A 619 36.74 -23.75 6.14
CA PHE A 619 35.98 -23.09 5.06
C PHE A 619 35.07 -24.06 4.30
N ILE A 620 35.46 -25.33 4.21
CA ILE A 620 34.66 -26.37 3.57
C ILE A 620 33.41 -26.67 4.40
N THR A 621 33.56 -26.77 5.73
CA THR A 621 32.46 -27.08 6.66
C THR A 621 31.39 -25.99 6.76
N GLU A 622 31.71 -24.72 6.47
CA GLU A 622 30.73 -23.62 6.38
C GLU A 622 29.80 -23.78 5.16
N GLY A 623 30.28 -24.41 4.09
CA GLY A 623 29.58 -24.55 2.81
C GLY A 623 28.51 -25.64 2.77
N THR A 624 27.60 -25.69 3.75
CA THR A 624 26.63 -26.79 3.97
C THR A 624 25.56 -26.99 2.87
N LYS A 625 25.50 -26.10 1.87
CA LYS A 625 24.62 -26.22 0.69
C LYS A 625 25.38 -26.18 -0.64
N ARG A 626 26.70 -26.37 -0.62
CA ARG A 626 27.56 -26.19 -1.81
C ARG A 626 27.20 -27.14 -2.95
N PHE A 627 26.92 -28.40 -2.65
CA PHE A 627 26.48 -29.39 -3.63
C PHE A 627 25.27 -30.18 -3.14
N ALA A 628 24.45 -30.66 -4.08
CA ALA A 628 23.18 -31.31 -3.77
C ALA A 628 23.32 -32.61 -2.97
N GLN A 629 24.35 -33.41 -3.25
CA GLN A 629 24.65 -34.66 -2.58
C GLN A 629 26.09 -34.65 -2.13
N MET A 630 26.32 -34.27 -0.87
CA MET A 630 27.66 -34.26 -0.27
C MET A 630 27.64 -34.78 1.17
N LYS A 631 28.79 -35.29 1.59
CA LYS A 631 29.08 -35.76 2.93
C LYS A 631 30.49 -35.36 3.32
N MET A 632 30.72 -35.15 4.61
CA MET A 632 31.97 -34.66 5.16
C MET A 632 32.33 -35.39 6.45
N SER A 633 33.60 -35.37 6.85
CA SER A 633 34.01 -35.77 8.19
C SER A 633 33.64 -34.70 9.24
N PRO A 634 33.57 -35.02 10.53
CA PRO A 634 33.23 -34.02 11.55
C PRO A 634 34.15 -32.77 11.51
N PRO A 635 33.64 -31.57 11.84
CA PRO A 635 34.44 -30.35 11.92
C PRO A 635 35.53 -30.46 13.00
N ILE A 636 36.60 -29.66 12.85
CA ILE A 636 37.75 -29.65 13.76
C ILE A 636 37.34 -29.18 15.17
N GLN A 637 36.48 -28.17 15.24
CA GLN A 637 35.96 -27.62 16.50
C GLN A 637 34.45 -27.88 16.60
N LYS A 638 33.95 -28.08 17.83
CA LYS A 638 32.50 -28.11 18.07
C LYS A 638 31.94 -26.71 17.86
N THR A 639 31.19 -26.51 16.78
CA THR A 639 30.49 -25.25 16.53
C THR A 639 29.24 -25.15 17.42
N THR A 640 28.81 -23.93 17.74
CA THR A 640 27.57 -23.63 18.49
C THR A 640 26.29 -23.89 17.70
N SER A 641 26.41 -24.37 16.45
CA SER A 641 25.33 -24.56 15.50
C SER A 641 24.87 -26.03 15.41
N ASN A 642 23.55 -26.25 15.32
CA ASN A 642 22.93 -27.55 15.11
C ASN A 642 23.23 -28.08 13.69
N LEU A 643 24.43 -28.62 13.50
CA LEU A 643 24.87 -29.18 12.21
C LEU A 643 24.16 -30.52 11.93
N PRO A 644 23.70 -30.76 10.69
CA PRO A 644 22.97 -31.98 10.35
C PRO A 644 23.88 -33.21 10.41
N LYS A 645 23.56 -34.17 11.30
CA LYS A 645 24.32 -35.43 11.47
C LYS A 645 24.44 -36.26 10.18
N SER A 646 23.50 -36.12 9.25
CA SER A 646 23.53 -36.79 7.95
C SER A 646 24.66 -36.28 7.03
N LEU A 647 24.98 -34.98 7.13
CA LEU A 647 26.04 -34.34 6.33
C LEU A 647 27.42 -34.71 6.87
N PHE A 648 27.60 -34.68 8.19
CA PHE A 648 28.88 -34.95 8.86
C PHE A 648 29.01 -36.43 9.28
N SER A 649 28.87 -37.33 8.31
CA SER A 649 28.76 -38.78 8.55
C SER A 649 29.99 -39.59 8.12
N LEU A 650 31.01 -38.96 7.52
CA LEU A 650 32.21 -39.68 7.08
C LEU A 650 33.24 -39.82 8.21
N SER A 651 34.01 -40.91 8.20
CA SER A 651 35.21 -41.02 9.02
C SER A 651 36.36 -40.16 8.46
N LYS A 652 37.30 -39.80 9.34
CA LYS A 652 38.57 -39.18 8.94
C LYS A 652 39.38 -40.11 8.03
N THR A 653 40.29 -39.54 7.27
CA THR A 653 41.18 -40.28 6.37
C THR A 653 42.37 -40.86 7.15
N PRO A 654 43.11 -41.84 6.60
CA PRO A 654 44.36 -42.31 7.18
C PRO A 654 45.57 -41.41 6.86
N ASP A 655 45.40 -40.38 6.02
CA ASP A 655 46.48 -39.48 5.59
C ASP A 655 46.64 -38.34 6.58
N VAL A 656 47.76 -38.32 7.32
CA VAL A 656 48.04 -37.32 8.36
C VAL A 656 48.08 -35.90 7.81
N ASN A 657 48.48 -35.73 6.54
CA ASN A 657 48.54 -34.41 5.91
C ASN A 657 47.17 -33.93 5.42
N PHE A 658 46.24 -34.86 5.18
CA PHE A 658 44.89 -34.57 4.69
C PHE A 658 43.82 -35.36 5.48
N PRO A 659 43.67 -35.13 6.80
CA PRO A 659 42.87 -35.96 7.68
C PRO A 659 41.36 -35.88 7.43
N HIS A 660 40.88 -34.88 6.69
CA HIS A 660 39.45 -34.61 6.52
C HIS A 660 38.92 -35.09 5.19
N ARG A 661 37.81 -35.81 5.22
CA ARG A 661 37.19 -36.42 4.04
C ARG A 661 35.98 -35.61 3.59
N PHE A 662 35.90 -35.37 2.29
CA PHE A 662 34.73 -34.82 1.61
C PHE A 662 34.36 -35.74 0.44
N GLN A 663 33.07 -36.07 0.32
CA GLN A 663 32.55 -36.81 -0.82
C GLN A 663 31.34 -36.07 -1.41
N ALA A 664 31.28 -35.97 -2.73
CA ALA A 664 30.10 -35.49 -3.43
C ALA A 664 29.79 -36.37 -4.63
N ILE A 665 28.50 -36.53 -4.94
CA ILE A 665 28.02 -37.29 -6.10
C ILE A 665 27.61 -36.30 -7.18
N PHE A 666 28.25 -36.42 -8.33
CA PHE A 666 27.98 -35.61 -9.51
C PHE A 666 27.58 -36.47 -10.69
N PRO A 667 26.90 -35.92 -11.70
CA PRO A 667 26.89 -36.52 -13.03
C PRO A 667 28.31 -36.63 -13.60
N LYS A 668 28.60 -37.68 -14.36
CA LYS A 668 29.95 -37.96 -14.89
C LYS A 668 30.55 -36.82 -15.72
N TRP A 669 29.72 -36.06 -16.44
CA TRP A 669 30.18 -34.91 -17.25
C TRP A 669 30.65 -33.72 -16.41
N THR A 670 30.34 -33.67 -15.11
CA THR A 670 30.86 -32.62 -14.23
C THR A 670 32.37 -32.75 -14.01
N LEU A 671 32.96 -33.91 -14.30
CA LEU A 671 34.42 -34.07 -14.29
C LEU A 671 35.12 -33.24 -15.36
N ASP A 672 34.39 -32.80 -16.38
CA ASP A 672 34.88 -31.92 -17.46
C ASP A 672 34.47 -30.45 -17.26
N ASP A 673 33.85 -30.11 -16.11
CA ASP A 673 33.36 -28.77 -15.82
C ASP A 673 34.48 -27.88 -15.25
N PHE A 674 34.68 -26.74 -15.90
CA PHE A 674 35.71 -25.76 -15.54
C PHE A 674 35.52 -25.15 -14.15
N ASP A 675 34.28 -24.94 -13.68
CA ASP A 675 34.03 -24.39 -12.35
C ASP A 675 34.41 -25.39 -11.25
N LEU A 676 34.20 -26.69 -11.46
CA LEU A 676 34.68 -27.72 -10.54
C LEU A 676 36.21 -27.69 -10.44
N TRP A 677 36.89 -27.65 -11.60
CA TRP A 677 38.36 -27.60 -11.63
C TRP A 677 38.90 -26.35 -10.95
N ARG A 678 38.34 -25.18 -11.29
CA ARG A 678 38.74 -23.89 -10.72
C ARG A 678 38.55 -23.88 -9.20
N TRP A 679 37.45 -24.44 -8.71
CA TRP A 679 37.18 -24.55 -7.28
C TRP A 679 38.22 -25.42 -6.57
N ILE A 680 38.55 -26.61 -7.12
CA ILE A 680 39.56 -27.52 -6.54
C ILE A 680 40.95 -26.88 -6.58
N VAL A 681 41.40 -26.44 -7.75
CA VAL A 681 42.72 -25.83 -7.95
C VAL A 681 42.89 -24.56 -7.11
N GLY A 682 41.81 -23.82 -6.87
CA GLY A 682 41.81 -22.60 -6.04
C GLY A 682 42.24 -22.83 -4.58
N PHE A 683 42.19 -24.06 -4.07
CA PHE A 683 42.72 -24.40 -2.74
C PHE A 683 44.22 -24.75 -2.73
N GLY A 684 44.87 -24.82 -3.90
CA GLY A 684 46.28 -25.16 -4.04
C GLY A 684 46.66 -26.45 -3.34
N GLY A 685 47.78 -26.44 -2.61
CA GLY A 685 48.28 -27.61 -1.86
C GLY A 685 47.43 -28.03 -0.65
N GLY A 686 46.28 -27.37 -0.39
CA GLY A 686 45.39 -27.70 0.73
C GLY A 686 44.37 -28.80 0.45
N VAL A 687 44.29 -29.29 -0.79
CA VAL A 687 43.35 -30.34 -1.22
C VAL A 687 44.07 -31.44 -1.98
N LYS A 688 43.62 -32.67 -1.79
CA LYS A 688 44.05 -33.86 -2.54
C LYS A 688 42.84 -34.53 -3.15
N VAL A 689 42.81 -34.65 -4.48
CA VAL A 689 41.80 -35.42 -5.19
C VAL A 689 42.17 -36.90 -5.11
N VAL A 690 41.23 -37.75 -4.70
CA VAL A 690 41.47 -39.20 -4.49
C VAL A 690 40.71 -40.04 -5.50
N ALA A 691 39.48 -39.66 -5.82
CA ALA A 691 38.67 -40.34 -6.82
C ALA A 691 37.74 -39.33 -7.52
N PRO A 692 37.35 -39.58 -8.78
CA PRO A 692 37.79 -40.67 -9.66
C PRO A 692 39.17 -40.40 -10.28
N GLN A 693 39.84 -41.45 -10.80
CA GLN A 693 41.18 -41.35 -11.39
C GLN A 693 41.28 -40.30 -12.51
N GLN A 694 40.25 -40.20 -13.37
CA GLN A 694 40.16 -39.18 -14.42
C GLN A 694 40.35 -37.75 -13.87
N LEU A 695 39.73 -37.43 -12.73
CA LEU A 695 39.85 -36.10 -12.11
C LEU A 695 41.22 -35.91 -11.46
N VAL A 696 41.79 -36.98 -10.88
CA VAL A 696 43.15 -36.96 -10.33
C VAL A 696 44.16 -36.60 -11.40
N ASP A 697 44.11 -37.29 -12.55
CA ASP A 697 45.06 -37.06 -13.64
C ASP A 697 44.87 -35.66 -14.25
N LYS A 698 43.62 -35.19 -14.38
CA LYS A 698 43.33 -33.83 -14.87
C LYS A 698 43.89 -32.75 -13.96
N ILE A 699 43.67 -32.84 -12.65
CA ILE A 699 44.15 -31.84 -11.68
C ILE A 699 45.67 -31.92 -11.52
N ARG A 700 46.26 -33.12 -11.58
CA ARG A 700 47.72 -33.31 -11.60
C ARG A 700 48.34 -32.62 -12.81
N SER A 701 47.81 -32.85 -14.01
CA SER A 701 48.29 -32.22 -15.25
C SER A 701 48.20 -30.68 -15.20
N ILE A 702 47.14 -30.13 -14.61
CA ILE A 702 47.03 -28.67 -14.39
C ILE A 702 48.14 -28.19 -13.45
N GLY A 703 48.39 -28.91 -12.34
CA GLY A 703 49.45 -28.58 -11.39
C GLY A 703 50.85 -28.64 -12.01
N GLU A 704 51.15 -29.70 -12.75
CA GLU A 704 52.42 -29.88 -13.48
C GLU A 704 52.63 -28.76 -14.52
N GLY A 705 51.61 -28.47 -15.33
CA GLY A 705 51.70 -27.39 -16.32
C GLY A 705 51.90 -26.01 -15.69
N ILE A 706 51.34 -25.75 -14.50
CA ILE A 706 51.62 -24.53 -13.74
C ILE A 706 53.10 -24.49 -13.33
N VAL A 707 53.63 -25.59 -12.77
CA VAL A 707 55.04 -25.68 -12.36
C VAL A 707 55.99 -25.49 -13.55
N GLU A 708 55.72 -26.13 -14.69
CA GLU A 708 56.52 -26.01 -15.91
C GLU A 708 56.63 -24.56 -16.39
N ASN A 709 55.57 -23.76 -16.27
CA ASN A 709 55.57 -22.34 -16.69
C ASN A 709 56.54 -21.46 -15.88
N TYR A 710 56.96 -21.89 -14.68
CA TYR A 710 57.96 -21.18 -13.85
C TYR A 710 59.34 -21.83 -13.90
N GLN A 711 59.47 -22.98 -14.57
CA GLN A 711 60.74 -23.67 -14.79
C GLN A 711 61.34 -23.40 -16.17
N ARG A 712 60.56 -22.81 -17.08
CA ARG A 712 61.00 -22.19 -18.33
C ARG A 712 61.36 -20.74 -18.10
#